data_AF-A0A420WK27-F1
#
_entry.id   AF-A0A420WK27-F1
#
_cell.length_a   1.000
_cell.length_b   1.000
_cell.length_c   1.000
_cell.angle_alpha   90.00
_cell.angle_beta   90.00
_cell.angle_gamma   90.00
#
_symmetry.space_group_name_H-M   'P 1'
#
loop_
_entity.id
_entity.type
_entity.pdbx_description
1 polymer ?
#
loop_
_entity_poly.entity_id
_entity_poly.type
_entity_poly.pdbx_seq_one_letter_code
_entity_poly.pdbx_strand_id
1 'polypeptide(L)'
;MKAQNYIKAEQRRFRRAAKGQAWSVKDLPQFYYHRNFCDMLTYVSTRYTDLMGPEHTRFIQDFDALPFEAQCTYARIAGRKGKIFNMYHLRYVEIKNIPEQFDTLLQNNFVKPVESSDFKDFLLSMTKPDLVQLIEERLCETLYRRSWKKSKLIDICLEHIDFDDVLISDSFVVQSRLKAYQYLLFLYFGRIENSLQAKTLGVLGVVRPTRNVSPKLAFTNYSQAKCAYFYAKALFSLGANDQASIQTLIDTVELWPRPVDELTKIKRGKLLQKLGGLSERKGNIEAALGLYAQSDSDNCNERVVRIRYRRNENDDRNWVQKRLEEMIENPESDDEHTFANDFYARKFKKKRTSEVTDLLRESHTIFLDEGFRHAPERAVVNYYKKKGLAAYRTENQLWLSLFGLLFWDEIYADEAPKAWSLPLSLKKNSFYQHHKKSIESKLSDLALTGSTLLPLLKTITKHHNTKNGVFNWDPKSVERIKLLVRHAPKAALVSMLRHMAQNFMRTKDGFPDLMLIEHGEARFVEVKAKGDVLRRNQLTRLRQLQAAGFTANIIRVEWHIDPDQVYVVVDVETTGGRPGLHRVTEIGAVKLQNGEIIGEWSSLINPQRSIPSNITRITGIDENMVADAPIFAEIADSFTEFMGDAIFAAHNVNFDYGFIRSEFQMIDRNFKHPKICTCASMRKLYPGYPSYSLKNLCLEFQIDLEAHHRALCDAKAAAELLNMVNDKRIDIQTE
;
A
#
# COMPACT_ATOMS: atom_id res chain seq x y z
N MET A 1 -5.71 35.01 32.25
CA MET A 1 -5.01 36.24 31.79
C MET A 1 -3.95 35.99 30.69
N LYS A 2 -3.05 34.99 30.75
CA LYS A 2 -2.10 34.66 29.64
C LYS A 2 -2.78 34.10 28.36
N ALA A 3 -3.91 33.40 28.49
CA ALA A 3 -4.75 32.96 27.36
C ALA A 3 -5.46 34.12 26.62
N GLN A 4 -5.69 35.28 27.27
CA GLN A 4 -6.40 36.41 26.67
C GLN A 4 -5.51 37.30 25.79
N ASN A 5 -4.21 37.40 26.07
CA ASN A 5 -3.27 38.07 25.17
C ASN A 5 -2.98 37.22 23.92
N TYR A 6 -3.10 35.90 24.02
CA TYR A 6 -3.05 34.95 22.90
C TYR A 6 -4.25 35.10 21.94
N ILE A 7 -5.46 35.30 22.49
CA ILE A 7 -6.70 35.60 21.74
C ILE A 7 -6.56 36.88 20.90
N LYS A 8 -5.88 37.92 21.39
CA LYS A 8 -5.65 39.18 20.64
C LYS A 8 -4.58 39.05 19.55
N ALA A 9 -3.61 38.15 19.69
CA ALA A 9 -2.61 37.86 18.66
C ALA A 9 -3.15 36.97 17.52
N GLU A 10 -4.05 36.03 17.83
CA GLU A 10 -4.73 35.17 16.83
C GLU A 10 -5.69 35.98 15.94
N GLN A 11 -6.38 36.98 16.49
CA GLN A 11 -7.26 37.90 15.75
C GLN A 11 -6.49 38.76 14.74
N ARG A 12 -5.22 39.12 15.01
CA ARG A 12 -4.34 39.80 14.05
C ARG A 12 -3.85 38.88 12.92
N ARG A 13 -3.72 37.57 13.19
CA ARG A 13 -3.33 36.54 12.21
C ARG A 13 -4.47 36.18 11.24
N PHE A 14 -5.72 36.11 11.72
CA PHE A 14 -6.92 35.94 10.90
C PHE A 14 -7.14 37.11 9.91
N ARG A 15 -6.82 38.34 10.30
CA ARG A 15 -6.95 39.54 9.44
C ARG A 15 -5.93 39.61 8.29
N ARG A 16 -4.81 38.90 8.39
CA ARG A 16 -3.80 38.81 7.31
C ARG A 16 -4.12 37.70 6.30
N ALA A 17 -4.68 36.58 6.76
CA ALA A 17 -5.20 35.53 5.89
C ALA A 17 -6.39 35.99 5.02
N ALA A 18 -7.21 36.93 5.53
CA ALA A 18 -8.27 37.59 4.78
C ALA A 18 -7.77 38.47 3.60
N LYS A 19 -6.46 38.69 3.45
CA LYS A 19 -5.83 39.43 2.34
C LYS A 19 -5.34 38.53 1.19
N GLY A 20 -5.78 37.28 1.11
CA GLY A 20 -5.65 36.46 -0.11
C GLY A 20 -4.29 35.81 -0.38
N GLN A 21 -3.34 35.80 0.56
CA GLN A 21 -2.10 35.05 0.39
C GLN A 21 -2.32 33.57 0.76
N ALA A 22 -2.45 32.73 -0.27
CA ALA A 22 -2.54 31.29 -0.13
C ALA A 22 -1.27 30.70 0.50
N TRP A 23 -1.45 29.67 1.32
CA TRP A 23 -0.37 28.94 1.98
C TRP A 23 0.48 28.21 0.94
N SER A 24 1.75 28.60 0.81
CA SER A 24 2.78 27.74 0.23
C SER A 24 3.26 26.72 1.28
N VAL A 25 3.89 25.63 0.85
CA VAL A 25 4.32 24.46 1.64
C VAL A 25 5.28 24.79 2.82
N LYS A 26 5.68 26.05 3.03
CA LYS A 26 6.84 26.40 3.87
C LYS A 26 6.63 26.88 5.31
N ASP A 27 5.46 27.34 5.77
CA ASP A 27 5.42 28.01 7.10
C ASP A 27 4.34 27.49 8.06
N LEU A 28 4.57 26.32 8.68
CA LEU A 28 3.74 25.91 9.82
C LEU A 28 3.84 26.95 10.95
N PRO A 29 2.74 27.27 11.66
CA PRO A 29 2.77 28.22 12.76
C PRO A 29 3.80 27.85 13.82
N GLN A 30 4.48 28.85 14.39
CA GLN A 30 5.27 28.69 15.60
C GLN A 30 4.40 28.00 16.69
N PHE A 31 4.92 26.93 17.29
CA PHE A 31 4.21 26.05 18.25
C PHE A 31 3.11 25.13 17.69
N TYR A 32 3.02 24.89 16.38
CA TYR A 32 2.02 23.97 15.81
C TYR A 32 2.05 22.57 16.45
N TYR A 33 3.23 22.09 16.84
CA TYR A 33 3.42 20.77 17.46
C TYR A 33 2.84 20.71 18.87
N HIS A 34 3.00 21.79 19.66
CA HIS A 34 2.43 21.92 21.00
C HIS A 34 0.90 21.99 20.92
N ARG A 35 0.37 22.83 20.01
CA ARG A 35 -1.07 22.87 19.72
C ARG A 35 -1.61 21.50 19.36
N ASN A 36 -0.95 20.79 18.44
CA ASN A 36 -1.37 19.45 18.04
C ASN A 36 -1.37 18.46 19.21
N PHE A 37 -0.43 18.60 20.15
CA PHE A 37 -0.32 17.79 21.35
C PHE A 37 -1.47 18.09 22.32
N CYS A 38 -1.69 19.35 22.66
CA CYS A 38 -2.82 19.77 23.50
C CYS A 38 -4.17 19.38 22.89
N ASP A 39 -4.39 19.61 21.60
CA ASP A 39 -5.60 19.19 20.89
C ASP A 39 -5.86 17.69 21.05
N MET A 40 -4.79 16.87 21.00
CA MET A 40 -4.89 15.42 21.16
C MET A 40 -5.31 15.06 22.60
N LEU A 41 -4.67 15.66 23.60
CA LEU A 41 -5.01 15.42 25.00
C LEU A 41 -6.45 15.85 25.31
N THR A 42 -6.85 17.04 24.87
CA THR A 42 -8.22 17.55 25.03
C THR A 42 -9.24 16.66 24.32
N TYR A 43 -8.93 16.22 23.09
CA TYR A 43 -9.82 15.32 22.37
C TYR A 43 -10.08 14.03 23.14
N VAL A 44 -9.01 13.40 23.66
CA VAL A 44 -9.12 12.14 24.40
C VAL A 44 -9.81 12.37 25.75
N SER A 45 -9.48 13.42 26.49
CA SER A 45 -10.07 13.70 27.80
C SER A 45 -11.53 14.13 27.76
N THR A 46 -11.99 14.75 26.67
CA THR A 46 -13.41 15.10 26.51
C THR A 46 -14.26 13.93 26.01
N ARG A 47 -13.72 13.01 25.19
CA ARG A 47 -14.51 11.94 24.56
C ARG A 47 -14.37 10.56 25.20
N TYR A 48 -13.26 10.29 25.87
CA TYR A 48 -12.86 8.92 26.23
C TYR A 48 -12.43 8.80 27.69
N THR A 49 -12.99 9.61 28.59
CA THR A 49 -12.74 9.54 30.04
C THR A 49 -12.94 8.12 30.58
N ASP A 50 -14.03 7.46 30.18
CA ASP A 50 -14.36 6.09 30.62
C ASP A 50 -13.43 5.01 30.03
N LEU A 51 -12.60 5.39 29.06
CA LEU A 51 -11.61 4.52 28.43
C LEU A 51 -10.19 4.79 28.98
N MET A 52 -10.03 5.61 30.02
CA MET A 52 -8.74 5.95 30.61
C MET A 52 -8.63 5.41 32.05
N GLY A 53 -7.49 4.81 32.36
CA GLY A 53 -7.09 4.51 33.75
C GLY A 53 -6.41 5.69 34.45
N PRO A 54 -6.17 5.61 35.78
CA PRO A 54 -5.61 6.70 36.58
C PRO A 54 -4.28 7.26 36.07
N GLU A 55 -3.40 6.42 35.53
CA GLU A 55 -2.10 6.82 34.97
C GLU A 55 -2.23 7.79 33.78
N HIS A 56 -3.29 7.65 32.98
CA HIS A 56 -3.55 8.49 31.81
C HIS A 56 -4.15 9.83 32.23
N THR A 57 -5.09 9.81 33.17
CA THR A 57 -5.67 11.03 33.74
C THR A 57 -4.60 11.86 34.43
N ARG A 58 -3.73 11.22 35.24
CA ARG A 58 -2.60 11.88 35.89
C ARG A 58 -1.59 12.43 34.87
N PHE A 59 -1.32 11.71 33.77
CA PHE A 59 -0.48 12.24 32.70
C PHE A 59 -1.01 13.58 32.15
N ILE A 60 -2.32 13.67 31.88
CA ILE A 60 -2.94 14.88 31.34
C ILE A 60 -2.89 16.02 32.36
N GLN A 61 -3.29 15.75 33.60
CA GLN A 61 -3.29 16.74 34.69
C GLN A 61 -1.89 17.29 34.95
N ASP A 62 -0.89 16.42 35.08
CA ASP A 62 0.49 16.82 35.34
C ASP A 62 1.07 17.59 34.13
N PHE A 63 0.68 17.23 32.90
CA PHE A 63 1.12 17.95 31.70
C PHE A 63 0.52 19.35 31.64
N ASP A 64 -0.78 19.48 31.92
CA ASP A 64 -1.49 20.77 31.94
C ASP A 64 -0.95 21.69 33.04
N ALA A 65 -0.42 21.14 34.13
CA ALA A 65 0.23 21.88 35.21
C ALA A 65 1.63 22.40 34.86
N LEU A 66 2.29 21.86 33.82
CA LEU A 66 3.63 22.31 33.42
C LEU A 66 3.61 23.75 32.88
N PRO A 67 4.69 24.52 33.10
CA PRO A 67 4.93 25.76 32.38
C PRO A 67 4.90 25.56 30.85
N PHE A 68 4.44 26.57 30.11
CA PHE A 68 4.29 26.51 28.65
C PHE A 68 5.56 26.07 27.90
N GLU A 69 6.73 26.56 28.32
CA GLU A 69 8.02 26.21 27.70
C GLU A 69 8.41 24.74 27.96
N ALA A 70 8.12 24.22 29.16
CA ALA A 70 8.30 22.81 29.49
C ALA A 70 7.33 21.90 28.70
N GLN A 71 6.06 22.31 28.55
CA GLN A 71 5.11 21.62 27.66
C GLN A 71 5.61 21.58 26.21
N CYS A 72 6.13 22.69 25.70
CA CYS A 72 6.72 22.78 24.37
C CYS A 72 7.91 21.83 24.23
N THR A 73 8.79 21.80 25.23
CA THR A 73 9.98 20.93 25.27
C THR A 73 9.57 19.46 25.24
N TYR A 74 8.59 19.06 26.07
CA TYR A 74 8.08 17.69 26.06
C TYR A 74 7.41 17.32 24.73
N ALA A 75 6.56 18.19 24.18
CA ALA A 75 5.90 17.94 22.90
C ALA A 75 6.90 17.79 21.75
N ARG A 76 8.04 18.51 21.79
CA ARG A 76 9.14 18.37 20.82
C ARG A 76 9.80 17.00 20.91
N ILE A 77 10.19 16.54 22.10
CA ILE A 77 10.86 15.23 22.26
C ILE A 77 9.88 14.08 21.98
N ALA A 78 8.61 14.20 22.38
CA ALA A 78 7.56 13.22 22.07
C ALA A 78 7.24 13.09 20.58
N GLY A 79 7.65 14.07 19.77
CA GLY A 79 7.58 14.05 18.31
C GLY A 79 8.81 13.47 17.61
N ARG A 80 9.88 13.16 18.35
CA ARG A 80 11.14 12.62 17.81
C ARG A 80 11.18 11.10 17.89
N LYS A 81 12.10 10.50 17.13
CA LYS A 81 12.36 9.06 17.14
C LYS A 81 13.30 8.71 18.29
N GLY A 82 13.01 7.63 19.00
CA GLY A 82 13.77 7.19 20.18
C GLY A 82 13.21 7.80 21.47
N LYS A 83 13.71 7.32 22.61
CA LYS A 83 13.33 7.81 23.94
C LYS A 83 14.45 8.51 24.71
N ILE A 84 15.69 8.46 24.21
CA ILE A 84 16.84 9.07 24.89
C ILE A 84 17.30 10.29 24.10
N PHE A 85 17.52 11.39 24.81
CA PHE A 85 17.86 12.68 24.22
C PHE A 85 19.00 13.32 25.00
N ASN A 86 19.98 13.87 24.27
CA ASN A 86 20.95 14.80 24.85
C ASN A 86 20.35 16.22 24.85
N MET A 87 20.18 16.81 26.02
CA MET A 87 19.52 18.12 26.18
C MET A 87 20.25 19.26 25.45
N TYR A 88 21.58 19.21 25.33
CA TYR A 88 22.39 20.24 24.68
C TYR A 88 22.35 20.17 23.14
N HIS A 89 22.00 19.02 22.59
CA HIS A 89 21.82 18.84 21.15
C HIS A 89 20.44 19.31 20.66
N LEU A 90 19.51 19.64 21.57
CA LEU A 90 18.21 20.16 21.20
C LEU A 90 18.27 21.70 21.18
N ARG A 91 18.14 22.30 19.98
CA ARG A 91 18.09 23.75 19.81
C ARG A 91 16.80 24.14 19.12
N TYR A 92 15.98 24.94 19.79
CA TYR A 92 14.70 25.44 19.30
C TYR A 92 14.64 26.94 19.56
N VAL A 93 14.52 27.73 18.49
CA VAL A 93 14.51 29.21 18.58
C VAL A 93 13.30 29.69 19.39
N GLU A 94 12.21 28.94 19.35
CA GLU A 94 10.96 29.27 20.01
C GLU A 94 10.89 28.87 21.49
N ILE A 95 11.82 28.06 22.00
CA ILE A 95 11.82 27.57 23.39
C ILE A 95 12.95 28.23 24.16
N LYS A 96 12.61 28.92 25.25
CA LYS A 96 13.61 29.59 26.10
C LYS A 96 14.26 28.61 27.08
N ASN A 97 15.57 28.76 27.29
CA ASN A 97 16.36 28.04 28.30
C ASN A 97 16.04 26.54 28.38
N ILE A 98 16.34 25.80 27.32
CA ILE A 98 16.03 24.37 27.21
C ILE A 98 16.54 23.54 28.42
N PRO A 99 17.76 23.75 28.96
CA PRO A 99 18.20 23.03 30.16
C PRO A 99 17.26 23.20 31.37
N GLU A 100 16.85 24.44 31.69
CA GLU A 100 15.89 24.70 32.79
C GLU A 100 14.52 24.05 32.53
N GLN A 101 14.12 23.93 31.26
CA GLN A 101 12.90 23.21 30.91
C GLN A 101 13.03 21.71 31.17
N PHE A 102 14.20 21.12 30.93
CA PHE A 102 14.48 19.73 31.28
C PHE A 102 14.50 19.50 32.79
N ASP A 103 15.03 20.43 33.57
CA ASP A 103 14.97 20.36 35.05
C ASP A 103 13.52 20.36 35.53
N THR A 104 12.68 21.22 34.96
CA THR A 104 11.25 21.25 35.25
C THR A 104 10.57 19.93 34.87
N LEU A 105 10.91 19.35 33.72
CA LEU A 105 10.37 18.05 33.29
C LEU A 105 10.84 16.91 34.18
N LEU A 106 12.07 16.98 34.71
CA LEU A 106 12.64 15.98 35.63
C LEU A 106 11.91 16.02 36.97
N GLN A 107 11.73 17.22 37.56
CA GLN A 107 10.98 17.42 38.80
C GLN A 107 9.53 16.89 38.71
N ASN A 108 8.93 16.95 37.52
CA ASN A 108 7.57 16.46 37.26
C ASN A 108 7.52 15.03 36.70
N ASN A 109 8.64 14.30 36.65
CA ASN A 109 8.74 12.91 36.18
C ASN A 109 8.30 12.70 34.71
N PHE A 110 8.43 13.73 33.86
CA PHE A 110 8.23 13.61 32.41
C PHE A 110 9.51 13.18 31.67
N VAL A 111 10.66 13.39 32.29
CA VAL A 111 11.94 12.78 31.93
C VAL A 111 12.56 12.15 33.17
N LYS A 112 13.52 11.25 32.99
CA LYS A 112 14.34 10.66 34.06
C LYS A 112 15.80 10.51 33.60
N PRO A 113 16.77 10.32 34.51
CA PRO A 113 18.14 9.96 34.15
C PRO A 113 18.19 8.61 33.42
N VAL A 114 19.29 8.35 32.71
CA VAL A 114 19.51 7.05 32.07
C VAL A 114 19.80 6.00 33.13
N GLU A 115 19.09 4.88 33.09
CA GLU A 115 19.27 3.73 33.99
C GLU A 115 19.75 2.51 33.20
N SER A 116 20.18 1.46 33.90
CA SER A 116 20.65 0.20 33.27
C SER A 116 19.64 -0.40 32.30
N SER A 117 18.34 -0.32 32.62
CA SER A 117 17.25 -0.78 31.76
C SER A 117 17.13 -0.01 30.42
N ASP A 118 17.76 1.16 30.32
CA ASP A 118 17.74 2.04 29.15
C ASP A 118 19.05 1.95 28.33
N PHE A 119 20.03 1.12 28.74
CA PHE A 119 21.36 1.08 28.13
C PHE A 119 21.34 0.80 26.62
N LYS A 120 20.54 -0.17 26.17
CA LYS A 120 20.37 -0.45 24.73
C LYS A 120 19.85 0.77 23.96
N ASP A 121 18.89 1.49 24.52
CA ASP A 121 18.33 2.69 23.90
C ASP A 121 19.30 3.87 23.94
N PHE A 122 20.21 3.91 24.92
CA PHE A 122 21.29 4.88 25.01
C PHE A 122 22.30 4.67 23.89
N LEU A 123 22.78 3.44 23.72
CA LEU A 123 23.66 3.07 22.61
C LEU A 123 23.01 3.33 21.23
N LEU A 124 21.69 3.09 21.11
CA LEU A 124 20.94 3.43 19.90
C LEU A 124 20.90 4.95 19.63
N SER A 125 20.94 5.79 20.66
CA SER A 125 20.93 7.25 20.54
C SER A 125 22.28 7.86 20.13
N MET A 126 23.40 7.20 20.43
CA MET A 126 24.75 7.68 20.14
C MET A 126 25.04 7.77 18.64
N THR A 127 25.99 8.61 18.21
CA THR A 127 26.47 8.55 16.83
C THR A 127 27.35 7.32 16.62
N LYS A 128 27.57 6.88 15.37
CA LYS A 128 28.49 5.75 15.11
C LYS A 128 29.92 6.06 15.59
N PRO A 129 30.48 7.28 15.37
CA PRO A 129 31.76 7.66 15.95
C PRO A 129 31.82 7.54 17.47
N ASP A 130 30.86 8.10 18.20
CA ASP A 130 30.85 8.05 19.67
C ASP A 130 30.76 6.61 20.18
N LEU A 131 29.98 5.76 19.51
CA LEU A 131 29.86 4.33 19.85
C LEU A 131 31.18 3.58 19.63
N VAL A 132 31.92 3.91 18.56
CA VAL A 132 33.24 3.32 18.28
C VAL A 132 34.24 3.78 19.34
N GLN A 133 34.21 5.05 19.72
CA GLN A 133 35.07 5.57 20.79
C GLN A 133 34.80 4.87 22.13
N LEU A 134 33.52 4.71 22.50
CA LEU A 134 33.12 3.98 23.72
C LEU A 134 33.69 2.55 23.74
N ILE A 135 33.66 1.88 22.58
CA ILE A 135 34.21 0.53 22.38
C ILE A 135 35.74 0.55 22.48
N GLU A 136 36.42 1.50 21.83
CA GLU A 136 37.89 1.62 21.82
C GLU A 136 38.48 1.81 23.22
N GLU A 137 37.79 2.57 24.07
CA GLU A 137 38.22 2.82 25.44
C GLU A 137 38.13 1.59 26.35
N ARG A 138 37.39 0.54 25.96
CA ARG A 138 37.00 -0.57 26.85
C ARG A 138 37.26 -1.98 26.31
N LEU A 139 37.31 -2.15 24.99
CA LEU A 139 37.42 -3.45 24.32
C LEU A 139 38.67 -3.53 23.43
N CYS A 140 39.25 -4.72 23.34
CA CYS A 140 40.37 -4.99 22.44
C CYS A 140 39.95 -4.92 20.96
N GLU A 141 40.83 -4.42 20.09
CA GLU A 141 40.57 -4.27 18.64
C GLU A 141 40.26 -5.60 17.92
N THR A 142 40.56 -6.74 18.52
CA THR A 142 40.23 -8.07 17.96
C THR A 142 38.73 -8.39 18.03
N LEU A 143 37.98 -7.77 18.94
CA LEU A 143 36.56 -8.08 19.20
C LEU A 143 35.58 -7.31 18.31
N TYR A 144 36.02 -6.25 17.63
CA TYR A 144 35.15 -5.43 16.80
C TYR A 144 35.87 -4.92 15.54
N ARG A 145 35.12 -4.36 14.59
CA ARG A 145 35.69 -3.61 13.46
C ARG A 145 34.95 -2.30 13.28
N ARG A 146 35.68 -1.18 13.19
CA ARG A 146 35.12 0.18 12.98
C ARG A 146 34.20 0.26 11.76
N SER A 147 34.47 -0.54 10.72
CA SER A 147 33.66 -0.61 9.49
C SER A 147 32.30 -1.31 9.66
N TRP A 148 32.08 -2.05 10.75
CA TRP A 148 30.82 -2.77 10.97
C TRP A 148 29.62 -1.83 11.08
N LYS A 149 28.44 -2.38 10.79
CA LYS A 149 27.17 -1.66 10.90
C LYS A 149 26.93 -1.30 12.37
N LYS A 150 26.32 -0.12 12.61
CA LYS A 150 26.02 0.37 13.96
C LYS A 150 25.27 -0.66 14.81
N SER A 151 24.31 -1.40 14.24
CA SER A 151 23.58 -2.45 14.96
C SER A 151 24.51 -3.52 15.55
N LYS A 152 25.48 -4.00 14.76
CA LYS A 152 26.44 -5.00 15.22
C LYS A 152 27.37 -4.46 16.31
N LEU A 153 27.74 -3.18 16.22
CA LEU A 153 28.55 -2.54 17.26
C LEU A 153 27.77 -2.40 18.57
N ILE A 154 26.46 -2.11 18.51
CA ILE A 154 25.59 -2.08 19.69
C ILE A 154 25.49 -3.47 20.32
N ASP A 155 25.33 -4.52 19.51
CA ASP A 155 25.26 -5.90 20.02
C ASP A 155 26.55 -6.25 20.80
N ILE A 156 27.73 -5.87 20.27
CA ILE A 156 29.02 -6.04 20.95
C ILE A 156 29.09 -5.25 22.27
N CYS A 157 28.62 -4.00 22.29
CA CYS A 157 28.56 -3.24 23.54
C CYS A 157 27.67 -3.93 24.58
N LEU A 158 26.49 -4.41 24.19
CA LEU A 158 25.56 -5.07 25.10
C LEU A 158 26.08 -6.42 25.63
N GLU A 159 26.98 -7.07 24.90
CA GLU A 159 27.58 -8.35 25.27
C GLU A 159 28.80 -8.19 26.21
N HIS A 160 29.55 -7.11 26.07
CA HIS A 160 30.87 -6.97 26.69
C HIS A 160 31.10 -5.73 27.55
N ILE A 161 30.16 -4.77 27.58
CA ILE A 161 30.29 -3.54 28.36
C ILE A 161 29.14 -3.47 29.36
N ASP A 162 29.47 -3.47 30.65
CA ASP A 162 28.50 -3.27 31.71
C ASP A 162 28.08 -1.80 31.81
N PHE A 163 26.81 -1.56 32.14
CA PHE A 163 26.25 -0.21 32.25
C PHE A 163 27.01 0.65 33.27
N ASP A 164 27.39 0.06 34.40
CA ASP A 164 28.05 0.76 35.51
C ASP A 164 29.47 1.24 35.15
N ASP A 165 30.08 0.68 34.10
CA ASP A 165 31.41 1.07 33.58
C ASP A 165 31.35 2.24 32.57
N VAL A 166 30.14 2.70 32.25
CA VAL A 166 29.91 3.79 31.29
C VAL A 166 29.54 5.07 32.04
N LEU A 167 30.43 6.06 31.99
CA LEU A 167 30.13 7.39 32.52
C LEU A 167 29.13 8.10 31.60
N ILE A 168 27.85 8.05 31.96
CA ILE A 168 26.79 8.75 31.24
C ILE A 168 26.65 10.16 31.81
N SER A 169 26.89 11.17 30.98
CA SER A 169 26.69 12.57 31.34
C SER A 169 25.23 12.87 31.71
N ASP A 170 25.01 13.70 32.73
CA ASP A 170 23.69 14.21 33.15
C ASP A 170 22.94 14.97 32.04
N SER A 171 23.63 15.29 30.94
CA SER A 171 23.02 15.84 29.73
C SER A 171 22.07 14.87 29.02
N PHE A 172 22.16 13.57 29.28
CA PHE A 172 21.29 12.57 28.69
C PHE A 172 20.08 12.29 29.58
N VAL A 173 18.90 12.39 28.97
CA VAL A 173 17.63 12.13 29.64
C VAL A 173 16.79 11.13 28.86
N VAL A 174 16.04 10.32 29.59
CA VAL A 174 15.07 9.37 29.05
C VAL A 174 13.68 9.98 29.15
N GLN A 175 12.93 9.97 28.05
CA GLN A 175 11.53 10.35 28.05
C GLN A 175 10.71 9.35 28.88
N SER A 176 10.10 9.84 29.95
CA SER A 176 9.28 9.06 30.88
C SER A 176 7.81 9.04 30.46
N ARG A 177 7.04 8.17 31.12
CA ARG A 177 5.58 8.03 30.95
C ARG A 177 5.13 7.67 29.52
N LEU A 178 6.04 7.11 28.71
CA LEU A 178 5.77 6.72 27.31
C LEU A 178 4.60 5.75 27.16
N LYS A 179 4.41 4.81 28.10
CA LYS A 179 3.30 3.85 28.04
C LYS A 179 1.94 4.55 28.07
N ALA A 180 1.77 5.54 28.95
CA ALA A 180 0.55 6.34 29.06
C ALA A 180 0.36 7.21 27.81
N TYR A 181 1.40 7.91 27.36
CA TYR A 181 1.35 8.72 26.13
C TYR A 181 0.98 7.89 24.89
N GLN A 182 1.59 6.72 24.70
CA GLN A 182 1.29 5.82 23.58
C GLN A 182 -0.16 5.31 23.61
N TYR A 183 -0.73 5.10 24.80
CA TYR A 183 -2.15 4.75 24.94
C TYR A 183 -3.07 5.91 24.55
N LEU A 184 -2.74 7.14 24.96
CA LEU A 184 -3.48 8.35 24.55
C LEU A 184 -3.42 8.55 23.03
N LEU A 185 -2.25 8.34 22.41
CA LEU A 185 -2.13 8.34 20.94
C LEU A 185 -3.00 7.26 20.29
N PHE A 186 -3.05 6.06 20.87
CA PHE A 186 -3.92 4.99 20.39
C PHE A 186 -5.40 5.39 20.48
N LEU A 187 -5.85 6.02 21.57
CA LEU A 187 -7.22 6.51 21.69
C LEU A 187 -7.53 7.61 20.66
N TYR A 188 -6.56 8.49 20.39
CA TYR A 188 -6.71 9.55 19.40
C TYR A 188 -6.75 9.01 17.96
N PHE A 189 -5.79 8.18 17.57
CA PHE A 189 -5.68 7.69 16.19
C PHE A 189 -6.51 6.44 15.91
N GLY A 190 -6.94 5.69 16.92
CA GLY A 190 -7.58 4.37 16.77
C GLY A 190 -6.66 3.27 16.25
N ARG A 191 -5.36 3.54 16.15
CA ARG A 191 -4.29 2.64 15.72
C ARG A 191 -2.99 3.00 16.45
N ILE A 192 -2.00 2.11 16.41
CA ILE A 192 -0.70 2.40 17.00
C ILE A 192 0.03 3.43 16.15
N GLU A 193 0.41 4.52 16.78
CA GLU A 193 1.23 5.59 16.22
C GLU A 193 2.31 5.95 17.23
N ASN A 194 3.51 6.28 16.75
CA ASN A 194 4.63 6.64 17.61
C ASN A 194 4.68 8.15 17.92
N SER A 195 4.02 8.99 17.11
CA SER A 195 4.00 10.45 17.28
C SER A 195 2.86 11.11 16.52
N LEU A 196 2.71 12.43 16.68
CA LEU A 196 1.76 13.27 15.94
C LEU A 196 2.26 13.69 14.53
N GLN A 197 3.37 13.14 14.04
CA GLN A 197 3.90 13.45 12.70
C GLN A 197 2.88 13.15 11.59
N ALA A 198 2.10 12.07 11.72
CA ALA A 198 1.04 11.73 10.76
C ALA A 198 -0.02 12.84 10.63
N LYS A 199 -0.37 13.52 11.74
CA LYS A 199 -1.26 14.70 11.74
C LYS A 199 -0.62 15.87 10.98
N THR A 200 0.68 16.11 11.20
CA THR A 200 1.43 17.22 10.62
C THR A 200 1.62 17.07 9.10
N LEU A 201 2.05 15.89 8.64
CA LEU A 201 2.24 15.60 7.22
C LEU A 201 0.94 15.68 6.42
N GLY A 202 -0.19 15.29 7.04
CA GLY A 202 -1.52 15.47 6.46
C GLY A 202 -2.02 16.92 6.45
N VAL A 203 -1.44 17.81 7.26
CA VAL A 203 -1.71 19.26 7.18
C VAL A 203 -0.92 19.89 6.04
N LEU A 204 0.31 19.43 5.81
CA LEU A 204 1.25 19.93 4.80
C LEU A 204 1.00 19.43 3.35
N GLY A 205 0.10 18.48 3.14
CA GLY A 205 -0.22 17.95 1.80
C GLY A 205 0.86 17.04 1.17
N VAL A 206 1.99 16.84 1.85
CA VAL A 206 3.13 16.00 1.40
C VAL A 206 2.79 14.50 1.42
N VAL A 207 1.93 14.09 2.34
CA VAL A 207 1.32 12.75 2.38
C VAL A 207 -0.16 12.93 2.11
N ARG A 208 -0.76 12.08 1.25
CA ARG A 208 -2.22 12.04 1.08
C ARG A 208 -2.86 12.08 2.48
N PRO A 209 -3.66 13.10 2.80
CA PRO A 209 -3.96 13.41 4.19
C PRO A 209 -4.62 12.21 4.86
N THR A 210 -3.97 11.64 5.87
CA THR A 210 -4.67 10.92 6.93
C THR A 210 -5.40 11.96 7.78
N ARG A 211 -6.40 12.65 7.20
CA ARG A 211 -7.23 13.64 7.89
C ARG A 211 -8.56 13.01 8.28
N ASN A 212 -8.61 12.48 9.48
CA ASN A 212 -9.30 13.05 10.64
C ASN A 212 -9.47 11.93 11.67
N VAL A 213 -9.38 12.35 12.93
CA VAL A 213 -9.49 11.56 14.15
C VAL A 213 -10.49 10.41 13.96
N SER A 214 -10.05 9.20 14.32
CA SER A 214 -10.83 7.99 14.16
C SER A 214 -12.27 8.22 14.63
N PRO A 215 -13.30 7.63 13.98
CA PRO A 215 -14.66 7.62 14.53
C PRO A 215 -14.61 7.24 16.01
N LYS A 216 -15.58 7.76 16.77
CA LYS A 216 -15.75 7.46 18.20
C LYS A 216 -15.39 6.00 18.40
N LEU A 217 -14.33 5.75 19.16
CA LEU A 217 -13.89 4.38 19.37
C LEU A 217 -15.06 3.63 19.98
N ALA A 218 -15.42 2.51 19.35
CA ALA A 218 -16.58 1.72 19.74
C ALA A 218 -16.32 0.86 20.99
N PHE A 219 -15.39 1.29 21.84
CA PHE A 219 -15.09 0.65 23.11
C PHE A 219 -16.08 1.17 24.15
N THR A 220 -16.63 0.26 24.95
CA THR A 220 -17.62 0.57 25.99
C THR A 220 -16.98 0.87 27.33
N ASN A 221 -15.75 0.39 27.57
CA ASN A 221 -15.03 0.60 28.83
C ASN A 221 -13.50 0.51 28.65
N TYR A 222 -12.78 0.94 29.69
CA TYR A 222 -11.31 0.91 29.75
C TYR A 222 -10.72 -0.49 29.55
N SER A 223 -11.31 -1.54 30.12
CA SER A 223 -10.82 -2.92 29.99
C SER A 223 -10.78 -3.37 28.52
N GLN A 224 -11.86 -3.11 27.79
CA GLN A 224 -11.96 -3.41 26.35
C GLN A 224 -10.94 -2.60 25.54
N ALA A 225 -10.82 -1.29 25.80
CA ALA A 225 -9.87 -0.45 25.10
C ALA A 225 -8.41 -0.88 25.37
N LYS A 226 -8.08 -1.26 26.61
CA LYS A 226 -6.77 -1.76 27.01
C LYS A 226 -6.44 -3.11 26.36
N CYS A 227 -7.40 -4.02 26.30
CA CYS A 227 -7.27 -5.29 25.59
C CYS A 227 -6.99 -5.06 24.09
N ALA A 228 -7.76 -4.17 23.44
CA ALA A 228 -7.56 -3.82 22.05
C ALA A 228 -6.19 -3.15 21.78
N TYR A 229 -5.73 -2.29 22.70
CA TYR A 229 -4.42 -1.67 22.65
C TYR A 229 -3.29 -2.70 22.77
N PHE A 230 -3.38 -3.63 23.71
CA PHE A 230 -2.38 -4.70 23.90
C PHE A 230 -2.12 -5.44 22.59
N TYR A 231 -3.17 -5.97 21.96
CA TYR A 231 -3.03 -6.74 20.73
C TYR A 231 -2.57 -5.88 19.55
N ALA A 232 -3.05 -4.64 19.45
CA ALA A 232 -2.59 -3.72 18.40
C ALA A 232 -1.10 -3.39 18.55
N LYS A 233 -0.64 -3.15 19.78
CA LYS A 233 0.76 -2.84 20.11
C LYS A 233 1.67 -4.04 19.86
N ALA A 234 1.28 -5.22 20.31
CA ALA A 234 2.04 -6.45 20.07
C ALA A 234 2.16 -6.75 18.56
N LEU A 235 1.09 -6.62 17.79
CA LEU A 235 1.14 -6.79 16.34
C LEU A 235 2.02 -5.74 15.64
N PHE A 236 2.06 -4.52 16.16
CA PHE A 236 2.90 -3.44 15.65
C PHE A 236 4.38 -3.67 15.96
N SER A 237 4.71 -4.12 17.18
CA SER A 237 6.10 -4.36 17.60
C SER A 237 6.77 -5.49 16.83
N LEU A 238 6.02 -6.49 16.34
CA LEU A 238 6.56 -7.53 15.46
C LEU A 238 7.21 -6.98 14.18
N GLY A 239 6.81 -5.80 13.70
CA GLY A 239 7.42 -5.17 12.53
C GLY A 239 8.88 -4.72 12.76
N ALA A 240 9.28 -4.49 14.01
CA ALA A 240 10.65 -4.10 14.36
C ALA A 240 11.62 -5.30 14.47
N ASN A 241 11.09 -6.53 14.44
CA ASN A 241 11.84 -7.79 14.54
C ASN A 241 12.79 -7.90 15.76
N ASP A 242 12.45 -7.23 16.87
CA ASP A 242 13.22 -7.31 18.12
C ASP A 242 13.01 -8.68 18.79
N GLN A 243 14.08 -9.48 18.85
CA GLN A 243 13.99 -10.88 19.28
C GLN A 243 13.63 -11.02 20.76
N ALA A 244 14.14 -10.15 21.62
CA ALA A 244 13.84 -10.16 23.05
C ALA A 244 12.35 -9.90 23.29
N SER A 245 11.78 -8.85 22.70
CA SER A 245 10.33 -8.57 22.80
C SER A 245 9.46 -9.69 22.24
N ILE A 246 9.88 -10.33 21.14
CA ILE A 246 9.18 -11.48 20.56
C ILE A 246 9.18 -12.65 21.55
N GLN A 247 10.33 -12.96 22.16
CA GLN A 247 10.45 -14.05 23.11
C GLN A 247 9.59 -13.79 24.35
N THR A 248 9.65 -12.57 24.91
CA THR A 248 8.78 -12.18 26.02
C THR A 248 7.30 -12.35 25.71
N LEU A 249 6.86 -12.00 24.49
CA LEU A 249 5.47 -12.22 24.09
C LEU A 249 5.11 -13.71 24.08
N ILE A 250 5.99 -14.57 23.57
CA ILE A 250 5.81 -16.03 23.55
C ILE A 250 5.72 -16.57 24.98
N ASP A 251 6.67 -16.20 25.84
CA ASP A 251 6.76 -16.71 27.21
C ASP A 251 5.59 -16.27 28.10
N THR A 252 4.96 -15.13 27.76
CA THR A 252 3.86 -14.54 28.54
C THR A 252 2.48 -14.78 27.92
N VAL A 253 2.35 -15.68 26.94
CA VAL A 253 1.10 -15.90 26.18
C VAL A 253 -0.11 -16.20 27.07
N GLU A 254 0.09 -16.95 28.15
CA GLU A 254 -0.93 -17.29 29.15
C GLU A 254 -1.39 -16.09 29.98
N LEU A 255 -0.55 -15.06 30.09
CA LEU A 255 -0.81 -13.82 30.83
C LEU A 255 -1.46 -12.72 29.99
N TRP A 256 -1.65 -12.96 28.68
CA TRP A 256 -2.26 -11.97 27.80
C TRP A 256 -3.74 -11.71 28.18
N PRO A 257 -4.23 -10.48 28.01
CA PRO A 257 -5.63 -10.16 28.30
C PRO A 257 -6.57 -11.00 27.42
N ARG A 258 -7.55 -11.68 28.04
CA ARG A 258 -8.54 -12.46 27.30
C ARG A 258 -9.30 -11.56 26.30
N PRO A 259 -9.51 -12.00 25.05
CA PRO A 259 -10.36 -11.28 24.11
C PRO A 259 -11.75 -11.04 24.70
N VAL A 260 -12.26 -9.83 24.53
CA VAL A 260 -13.57 -9.41 25.09
C VAL A 260 -14.64 -9.22 24.01
N ASP A 261 -14.23 -9.23 22.74
CA ASP A 261 -15.09 -9.08 21.58
C ASP A 261 -14.47 -9.78 20.35
N GLU A 262 -15.25 -9.88 19.27
CA GLU A 262 -14.80 -10.51 18.03
C GLU A 262 -13.56 -9.84 17.41
N LEU A 263 -13.42 -8.52 17.52
CA LEU A 263 -12.28 -7.80 16.95
C LEU A 263 -10.97 -8.16 17.68
N THR A 264 -11.01 -8.24 19.01
CA THR A 264 -9.88 -8.64 19.84
C THR A 264 -9.59 -10.13 19.69
N LYS A 265 -10.61 -10.98 19.47
CA LYS A 265 -10.43 -12.41 19.13
C LYS A 265 -9.66 -12.58 17.83
N ILE A 266 -10.06 -11.87 16.77
CA ILE A 266 -9.36 -11.86 15.47
C ILE A 266 -7.91 -11.37 15.63
N LYS A 267 -7.69 -10.28 16.37
CA LYS A 267 -6.34 -9.75 16.59
C LYS A 267 -5.46 -10.70 17.40
N ARG A 268 -6.01 -11.38 18.42
CA ARG A 268 -5.31 -12.42 19.17
C ARG A 268 -4.89 -13.57 18.25
N GLY A 269 -5.82 -14.13 17.48
CA GLY A 269 -5.53 -15.22 16.54
C GLY A 269 -4.44 -14.83 15.54
N LYS A 270 -4.49 -13.60 15.00
CA LYS A 270 -3.44 -13.06 14.13
C LYS A 270 -2.07 -12.92 14.81
N LEU A 271 -2.04 -12.54 16.08
CA LEU A 271 -0.81 -12.43 16.85
C LEU A 271 -0.20 -13.82 17.10
N LEU A 272 -1.03 -14.78 17.53
CA LEU A 272 -0.63 -16.19 17.71
C LEU A 272 -0.11 -16.80 16.41
N GLN A 273 -0.81 -16.60 15.30
CA GLN A 273 -0.37 -17.05 13.97
C GLN A 273 1.03 -16.51 13.62
N LYS A 274 1.27 -15.21 13.84
CA LYS A 274 2.55 -14.58 13.51
C LYS A 274 3.69 -15.09 14.40
N LEU A 275 3.44 -15.22 15.70
CA LEU A 275 4.44 -15.71 16.66
C LEU A 275 4.73 -17.19 16.43
N GLY A 276 3.70 -18.02 16.21
CA GLY A 276 3.89 -19.42 15.83
C GLY A 276 4.72 -19.56 14.55
N GLY A 277 4.50 -18.69 13.55
CA GLY A 277 5.30 -18.68 12.32
C GLY A 277 6.74 -18.22 12.54
N LEU A 278 7.01 -17.36 13.52
CA LEU A 278 8.36 -16.98 13.92
C LEU A 278 9.07 -18.15 14.63
N SER A 279 8.39 -18.82 15.57
CA SER A 279 8.90 -20.00 16.26
C SER A 279 9.20 -21.14 15.29
N GLU A 280 8.31 -21.39 14.31
CA GLU A 280 8.51 -22.41 13.27
C GLU A 280 9.76 -22.12 12.43
N ARG A 281 9.97 -20.87 11.99
CA ARG A 281 11.17 -20.49 11.21
C ARG A 281 12.47 -20.64 12.00
N LYS A 282 12.41 -20.53 13.33
CA LYS A 282 13.55 -20.78 14.22
C LYS A 282 13.77 -22.28 14.53
N GLY A 283 12.91 -23.15 14.03
CA GLY A 283 12.97 -24.59 14.32
C GLY A 283 12.36 -25.00 15.67
N ASN A 284 11.78 -24.08 16.43
CA ASN A 284 11.11 -24.42 17.69
C ASN A 284 9.66 -24.84 17.42
N ILE A 285 9.49 -26.10 17.02
CA ILE A 285 8.20 -26.63 16.56
C ILE A 285 7.19 -26.80 17.71
N GLU A 286 7.62 -27.18 18.91
CA GLU A 286 6.71 -27.30 20.06
C GLU A 286 6.13 -25.95 20.48
N ALA A 287 6.97 -24.91 20.57
CA ALA A 287 6.48 -23.56 20.84
C ALA A 287 5.53 -23.08 19.72
N ALA A 288 5.81 -23.41 18.46
CA ALA A 288 4.93 -23.07 17.35
C ALA A 288 3.56 -23.75 17.47
N LEU A 289 3.52 -25.07 17.73
CA LEU A 289 2.27 -25.80 17.95
C LEU A 289 1.49 -25.29 19.16
N GLY A 290 2.17 -25.03 20.28
CA GLY A 290 1.57 -24.46 21.48
C GLY A 290 0.89 -23.12 21.21
N LEU A 291 1.52 -22.25 20.40
CA LEU A 291 0.93 -20.96 20.00
C LEU A 291 -0.26 -21.12 19.05
N TYR A 292 -0.13 -21.96 18.02
CA TYR A 292 -1.23 -22.15 17.05
C TYR A 292 -2.45 -22.81 17.69
N ALA A 293 -2.27 -23.75 18.62
CA ALA A 293 -3.35 -24.46 19.30
C ALA A 293 -4.23 -23.56 20.19
N GLN A 294 -3.78 -22.34 20.51
CA GLN A 294 -4.57 -21.37 21.29
C GLN A 294 -5.55 -20.53 20.45
N SER A 295 -5.72 -20.84 19.16
CA SER A 295 -6.61 -20.10 18.26
C SER A 295 -7.29 -21.02 17.26
N ASP A 296 -8.62 -20.99 17.23
CA ASP A 296 -9.45 -21.72 16.25
C ASP A 296 -9.49 -21.04 14.87
N SER A 297 -8.70 -19.99 14.64
CA SER A 297 -8.63 -19.37 13.33
C SER A 297 -8.16 -20.37 12.26
N ASP A 298 -8.84 -20.37 11.11
CA ASP A 298 -8.49 -21.11 9.89
C ASP A 298 -6.98 -21.23 9.62
N ASN A 299 -6.25 -20.12 9.72
CA ASN A 299 -4.82 -20.07 9.48
C ASN A 299 -4.01 -20.85 10.53
N CYS A 300 -4.40 -20.80 11.81
CA CYS A 300 -3.73 -21.56 12.86
C CYS A 300 -4.03 -23.05 12.72
N ASN A 301 -5.30 -23.41 12.51
CA ASN A 301 -5.73 -24.80 12.29
C ASN A 301 -4.96 -25.45 11.13
N GLU A 302 -4.86 -24.76 10.00
CA GLU A 302 -4.06 -25.23 8.86
C GLU A 302 -2.59 -25.45 9.23
N ARG A 303 -1.97 -24.54 9.99
CA ARG A 303 -0.56 -24.68 10.40
C ARG A 303 -0.36 -25.88 11.31
N VAL A 304 -1.23 -26.11 12.28
CA VAL A 304 -1.18 -27.28 13.17
C VAL A 304 -1.22 -28.57 12.35
N VAL A 305 -2.20 -28.69 11.44
CA VAL A 305 -2.35 -29.84 10.54
C VAL A 305 -1.08 -30.08 9.73
N ARG A 306 -0.51 -29.05 9.12
CA ARG A 306 0.70 -29.16 8.29
C ARG A 306 1.93 -29.58 9.08
N ILE A 307 2.10 -29.06 10.28
CA ILE A 307 3.25 -29.34 11.14
C ILE A 307 3.19 -30.78 11.65
N ARG A 308 2.06 -31.18 12.23
CA ARG A 308 1.85 -32.55 12.74
C ARG A 308 1.99 -33.59 11.63
N TYR A 309 1.42 -33.32 10.44
CA TYR A 309 1.60 -34.21 9.30
C TYR A 309 3.08 -34.35 8.88
N ARG A 310 3.87 -33.27 8.98
CA ARG A 310 5.30 -33.29 8.63
C ARG A 310 6.14 -34.07 9.66
N ARG A 311 5.78 -34.05 10.95
CA ARG A 311 6.44 -34.87 11.99
C ARG A 311 6.36 -36.36 11.67
N ASN A 312 5.25 -36.78 11.04
CA ASN A 312 5.05 -38.14 10.53
C ASN A 312 5.17 -39.23 11.62
N GLU A 313 4.74 -38.92 12.83
CA GLU A 313 4.53 -39.88 13.91
C GLU A 313 3.14 -40.54 13.77
N ASN A 314 2.98 -41.79 14.22
CA ASN A 314 1.73 -42.55 14.03
C ASN A 314 0.52 -41.85 14.66
N ASP A 315 0.68 -41.31 15.87
CA ASP A 315 -0.39 -40.62 16.59
C ASP A 315 -0.78 -39.30 15.91
N ASP A 316 0.21 -38.56 15.40
CA ASP A 316 -0.02 -37.31 14.67
C ASP A 316 -0.72 -37.54 13.33
N ARG A 317 -0.43 -38.65 12.64
CA ARG A 317 -1.09 -38.97 11.37
C ARG A 317 -2.58 -39.26 11.55
N ASN A 318 -2.92 -40.03 12.57
CA ASN A 318 -4.31 -40.33 12.93
C ASN A 318 -5.04 -39.06 13.40
N TRP A 319 -4.40 -38.25 14.24
CA TRP A 319 -4.93 -36.96 14.66
C TRP A 319 -5.20 -36.04 13.46
N VAL A 320 -4.25 -35.93 12.53
CA VAL A 320 -4.40 -35.08 11.33
C VAL A 320 -5.57 -35.54 10.48
N GLN A 321 -5.73 -36.85 10.28
CA GLN A 321 -6.84 -37.38 9.49
C GLN A 321 -8.18 -36.99 10.10
N LYS A 322 -8.36 -37.28 11.40
CA LYS A 322 -9.59 -36.95 12.13
C LYS A 322 -9.85 -35.44 12.12
N ARG A 323 -8.82 -34.63 12.35
CA ARG A 323 -8.96 -33.17 12.35
C ARG A 323 -9.38 -32.62 10.98
N LEU A 324 -8.87 -33.19 9.89
CA LEU A 324 -9.28 -32.81 8.55
C LEU A 324 -10.74 -33.19 8.28
N GLU A 325 -11.19 -34.35 8.73
CA GLU A 325 -12.60 -34.77 8.62
C GLU A 325 -13.52 -33.81 9.39
N GLU A 326 -13.15 -33.45 10.63
CA GLU A 326 -13.86 -32.41 11.42
C GLU A 326 -13.93 -31.06 10.70
N MET A 327 -12.82 -30.61 10.10
CA MET A 327 -12.74 -29.34 9.35
C MET A 327 -13.52 -29.38 8.03
N ILE A 328 -13.79 -30.57 7.48
CA ILE A 328 -14.63 -30.74 6.28
C ILE A 328 -16.11 -30.71 6.68
N GLU A 329 -16.46 -31.39 7.77
CA GLU A 329 -17.85 -31.46 8.25
C GLU A 329 -18.32 -30.14 8.84
N ASN A 330 -17.48 -29.46 9.63
CA ASN A 330 -17.80 -28.22 10.34
C ASN A 330 -16.70 -27.17 10.16
N PRO A 331 -16.52 -26.62 8.95
CA PRO A 331 -15.49 -25.62 8.68
C PRO A 331 -15.78 -24.28 9.37
N GLU A 332 -14.75 -23.67 9.96
CA GLU A 332 -14.79 -22.29 10.46
C GLU A 332 -14.90 -21.27 9.31
N SER A 333 -14.51 -21.65 8.09
CA SER A 333 -14.63 -20.81 6.89
C SER A 333 -14.53 -21.60 5.58
N ASP A 334 -14.99 -21.01 4.48
CA ASP A 334 -14.80 -21.57 3.12
C ASP A 334 -13.32 -21.87 2.80
N ASP A 335 -12.41 -21.04 3.30
CA ASP A 335 -10.97 -21.21 3.09
C ASP A 335 -10.45 -22.42 3.87
N GLU A 336 -10.95 -22.63 5.09
CA GLU A 336 -10.65 -23.82 5.89
C GLU A 336 -11.19 -25.09 5.24
N HIS A 337 -12.45 -25.07 4.82
CA HIS A 337 -13.09 -26.17 4.10
C HIS A 337 -12.30 -26.55 2.85
N THR A 338 -11.90 -25.56 2.05
CA THR A 338 -11.13 -25.77 0.82
C THR A 338 -9.76 -26.37 1.11
N PHE A 339 -9.05 -25.86 2.12
CA PHE A 339 -7.78 -26.42 2.55
C PHE A 339 -7.94 -27.87 3.02
N ALA A 340 -8.93 -28.15 3.88
CA ALA A 340 -9.12 -29.45 4.49
C ALA A 340 -9.43 -30.52 3.43
N ASN A 341 -10.34 -30.24 2.49
CA ASN A 341 -10.64 -31.13 1.38
C ASN A 341 -9.42 -31.42 0.50
N ASP A 342 -8.70 -30.39 0.06
CA ASP A 342 -7.51 -30.56 -0.80
C ASP A 342 -6.40 -31.35 -0.08
N PHE A 343 -6.13 -31.00 1.18
CA PHE A 343 -5.06 -31.64 1.95
C PHE A 343 -5.42 -33.09 2.27
N TYR A 344 -6.66 -33.37 2.65
CA TYR A 344 -7.16 -34.72 2.90
C TYR A 344 -7.07 -35.59 1.64
N ALA A 345 -7.55 -35.09 0.49
CA ALA A 345 -7.49 -35.80 -0.77
C ALA A 345 -6.05 -36.17 -1.16
N ARG A 346 -5.10 -35.23 -1.01
CA ARG A 346 -3.70 -35.45 -1.36
C ARG A 346 -2.97 -36.39 -0.41
N LYS A 347 -3.26 -36.32 0.89
CA LYS A 347 -2.50 -37.07 1.90
C LYS A 347 -3.10 -38.42 2.26
N PHE A 348 -4.41 -38.60 2.10
CA PHE A 348 -5.14 -39.80 2.51
C PHE A 348 -5.92 -40.49 1.38
N LYS A 349 -6.14 -39.83 0.23
CA LYS A 349 -6.85 -40.41 -0.94
C LYS A 349 -5.99 -40.54 -2.19
N LYS A 350 -4.65 -40.53 -2.06
CA LYS A 350 -3.67 -40.72 -3.15
C LYS A 350 -3.78 -39.70 -4.31
N LYS A 351 -4.46 -38.57 -4.13
CA LYS A 351 -4.48 -37.49 -5.14
C LYS A 351 -3.08 -36.87 -5.27
N ARG A 352 -2.53 -36.82 -6.49
CA ARG A 352 -1.15 -36.31 -6.72
C ARG A 352 -1.06 -34.80 -6.73
N THR A 353 -2.03 -34.12 -7.32
CA THR A 353 -2.04 -32.68 -7.58
C THR A 353 -3.02 -31.96 -6.67
N SER A 354 -2.77 -30.66 -6.43
CA SER A 354 -3.72 -29.83 -5.70
C SER A 354 -4.88 -29.45 -6.60
N GLU A 355 -6.04 -29.19 -6.01
CA GLU A 355 -7.21 -28.75 -6.75
C GLU A 355 -6.95 -27.46 -7.54
N VAL A 356 -6.22 -26.50 -6.98
CA VAL A 356 -5.77 -25.29 -7.69
C VAL A 356 -4.93 -25.64 -8.92
N THR A 357 -4.04 -26.63 -8.79
CA THR A 357 -3.20 -27.09 -9.91
C THR A 357 -4.05 -27.72 -11.01
N ASP A 358 -5.05 -28.51 -10.64
CA ASP A 358 -5.95 -29.16 -11.60
C ASP A 358 -6.77 -28.11 -12.34
N LEU A 359 -7.40 -27.17 -11.62
CA LEU A 359 -8.13 -26.05 -12.23
C LEU A 359 -7.26 -25.27 -13.22
N LEU A 360 -6.01 -24.94 -12.86
CA LEU A 360 -5.10 -24.23 -13.75
C LEU A 360 -4.72 -25.06 -14.98
N ARG A 361 -4.60 -26.38 -14.88
CA ARG A 361 -4.27 -27.24 -16.03
C ARG A 361 -5.43 -27.40 -16.99
N GLU A 362 -6.65 -27.46 -16.46
CA GLU A 362 -7.89 -27.57 -17.24
C GLU A 362 -8.33 -26.22 -17.85
N SER A 363 -7.76 -25.11 -17.37
CA SER A 363 -8.08 -23.76 -17.85
C SER A 363 -7.64 -23.54 -19.31
N HIS A 364 -8.51 -22.88 -20.07
CA HIS A 364 -8.20 -22.46 -21.44
C HIS A 364 -6.98 -21.53 -21.45
N THR A 365 -6.05 -21.81 -22.36
CA THR A 365 -4.83 -21.02 -22.54
C THR A 365 -4.97 -20.16 -23.79
N ILE A 366 -4.66 -18.87 -23.66
CA ILE A 366 -4.54 -17.93 -24.78
C ILE A 366 -3.11 -17.42 -24.88
N PHE A 367 -2.69 -17.18 -26.11
CA PHE A 367 -1.37 -16.67 -26.45
C PHE A 367 -1.47 -15.17 -26.68
N LEU A 368 -0.71 -14.38 -25.93
CA LEU A 368 -0.70 -12.91 -26.01
C LEU A 368 0.73 -12.39 -26.17
N ASP A 369 0.86 -11.20 -26.76
CA ASP A 369 2.17 -10.59 -26.96
C ASP A 369 2.87 -10.28 -25.62
N GLU A 370 4.15 -10.66 -25.53
CA GLU A 370 4.93 -10.53 -24.30
C GLU A 370 5.21 -9.08 -23.88
N GLY A 371 5.03 -8.10 -24.77
CA GLY A 371 5.08 -6.69 -24.43
C GLY A 371 4.04 -6.29 -23.38
N PHE A 372 2.96 -7.07 -23.25
CA PHE A 372 1.97 -6.92 -22.18
C PHE A 372 2.27 -7.73 -20.91
N ARG A 373 3.45 -8.36 -20.77
CA ARG A 373 3.80 -9.20 -19.62
C ARG A 373 3.62 -8.55 -18.24
N HIS A 374 3.68 -7.22 -18.19
CA HIS A 374 3.50 -6.41 -16.98
C HIS A 374 2.08 -5.84 -16.82
N ALA A 375 1.15 -6.23 -17.70
CA ALA A 375 -0.26 -5.83 -17.70
C ALA A 375 -1.14 -6.91 -18.36
N PRO A 376 -1.13 -8.17 -17.86
CA PRO A 376 -1.85 -9.29 -18.49
C PRO A 376 -3.34 -9.07 -18.61
N GLU A 377 -3.99 -8.47 -17.62
CA GLU A 377 -5.44 -8.23 -17.64
C GLU A 377 -5.81 -7.28 -18.79
N ARG A 378 -4.95 -6.31 -19.11
CA ARG A 378 -5.18 -5.43 -20.26
C ARG A 378 -5.01 -6.19 -21.58
N ALA A 379 -4.00 -7.06 -21.68
CA ALA A 379 -3.80 -7.87 -22.88
C ALA A 379 -5.03 -8.74 -23.18
N VAL A 380 -5.58 -9.37 -22.14
CA VAL A 380 -6.78 -10.20 -22.26
C VAL A 380 -8.01 -9.37 -22.65
N VAL A 381 -8.16 -8.16 -22.08
CA VAL A 381 -9.23 -7.22 -22.50
C VAL A 381 -9.09 -6.88 -23.99
N ASN A 382 -7.89 -6.54 -24.45
CA ASN A 382 -7.65 -6.17 -25.84
C ASN A 382 -7.91 -7.37 -26.78
N TYR A 383 -7.48 -8.57 -26.38
CA TYR A 383 -7.76 -9.82 -27.09
C TYR A 383 -9.27 -10.03 -27.30
N TYR A 384 -10.08 -9.90 -26.24
CA TYR A 384 -11.52 -10.08 -26.36
C TYR A 384 -12.20 -8.97 -27.15
N LYS A 385 -11.75 -7.72 -27.01
CA LYS A 385 -12.24 -6.60 -27.84
C LYS A 385 -11.96 -6.81 -29.33
N LYS A 386 -10.76 -7.29 -29.69
CA LYS A 386 -10.43 -7.65 -31.08
C LYS A 386 -11.35 -8.74 -31.63
N LYS A 387 -11.88 -9.62 -30.77
CA LYS A 387 -12.90 -10.62 -31.11
C LYS A 387 -14.34 -10.09 -31.10
N GLY A 388 -14.55 -8.78 -30.95
CA GLY A 388 -15.87 -8.15 -30.92
C GLY A 388 -16.64 -8.30 -29.60
N LEU A 389 -16.00 -8.81 -28.53
CA LEU A 389 -16.63 -8.95 -27.22
C LEU A 389 -16.42 -7.70 -26.36
N ALA A 390 -17.45 -7.34 -25.59
CA ALA A 390 -17.35 -6.24 -24.64
C ALA A 390 -16.62 -6.71 -23.37
N ALA A 391 -15.36 -6.32 -23.23
CA ALA A 391 -14.48 -6.73 -22.14
C ALA A 391 -14.08 -5.55 -21.23
N TYR A 392 -14.22 -5.74 -19.92
CA TYR A 392 -13.96 -4.70 -18.92
C TYR A 392 -13.13 -5.27 -17.77
N ARG A 393 -12.10 -4.53 -17.36
CA ARG A 393 -11.42 -4.79 -16.09
C ARG A 393 -12.28 -4.29 -14.93
N THR A 394 -12.51 -5.15 -13.94
CA THR A 394 -13.48 -4.92 -12.87
C THR A 394 -12.90 -5.19 -11.49
N GLU A 395 -12.27 -6.36 -11.29
CA GLU A 395 -11.78 -6.84 -9.98
C GLU A 395 -12.82 -6.60 -8.87
N ASN A 396 -12.35 -6.24 -7.66
CA ASN A 396 -13.19 -5.97 -6.50
C ASN A 396 -13.98 -4.66 -6.63
N GLN A 397 -13.47 -3.67 -7.39
CA GLN A 397 -14.06 -2.32 -7.40
C GLN A 397 -15.49 -2.30 -7.96
N LEU A 398 -15.79 -3.15 -8.95
CA LEU A 398 -17.14 -3.28 -9.50
C LEU A 398 -18.15 -3.66 -8.40
N TRP A 399 -17.85 -4.72 -7.66
CA TRP A 399 -18.70 -5.27 -6.61
C TRP A 399 -18.80 -4.35 -5.40
N LEU A 400 -17.68 -3.77 -4.97
CA LEU A 400 -17.64 -2.81 -3.87
C LEU A 400 -18.44 -1.55 -4.19
N SER A 401 -18.36 -1.05 -5.42
CA SER A 401 -19.10 0.12 -5.85
C SER A 401 -20.60 -0.17 -5.93
N LEU A 402 -21.00 -1.31 -6.51
CA LEU A 402 -22.42 -1.71 -6.53
C LEU A 402 -22.97 -1.86 -5.10
N PHE A 403 -22.26 -2.59 -4.24
CA PHE A 403 -22.65 -2.78 -2.84
C PHE A 403 -22.77 -1.45 -2.09
N GLY A 404 -21.75 -0.60 -2.18
CA GLY A 404 -21.70 0.68 -1.50
C GLY A 404 -22.77 1.67 -1.99
N LEU A 405 -23.10 1.65 -3.28
CA LEU A 405 -24.15 2.50 -3.85
C LEU A 405 -25.56 2.01 -3.52
N LEU A 406 -25.78 0.70 -3.55
CA LEU A 406 -27.09 0.09 -3.28
C LEU A 406 -27.48 0.26 -1.80
N PHE A 407 -26.52 0.07 -0.90
CA PHE A 407 -26.75 0.07 0.54
C PHE A 407 -26.19 1.32 1.25
N TRP A 408 -26.01 2.43 0.53
CA TRP A 408 -25.38 3.63 1.09
C TRP A 408 -26.03 4.10 2.39
N ASP A 409 -27.36 4.20 2.39
CA ASP A 409 -28.13 4.69 3.55
C ASP A 409 -28.00 3.75 4.76
N GLU A 410 -28.00 2.43 4.55
CA GLU A 410 -27.82 1.45 5.62
C GLU A 410 -26.37 1.42 6.13
N ILE A 411 -25.38 1.53 5.24
CA ILE A 411 -23.97 1.52 5.59
C ILE A 411 -23.63 2.70 6.50
N TYR A 412 -24.24 3.86 6.25
CA TYR A 412 -23.97 5.12 6.94
C TYR A 412 -25.13 5.60 7.82
N ALA A 413 -26.02 4.69 8.24
CA ALA A 413 -27.16 5.01 9.10
C ALA A 413 -26.71 5.57 10.46
N ASP A 414 -25.70 4.95 11.07
CA ASP A 414 -25.21 5.28 12.42
C ASP A 414 -23.88 6.07 12.42
N GLU A 415 -23.24 6.22 11.26
CA GLU A 415 -21.97 6.92 11.14
C GLU A 415 -21.80 7.64 9.80
N ALA A 416 -21.20 8.84 9.84
CA ALA A 416 -20.92 9.59 8.62
C ALA A 416 -19.80 8.92 7.78
N PRO A 417 -19.87 8.99 6.44
CA PRO A 417 -18.87 8.40 5.56
C PRO A 417 -17.49 9.05 5.76
N LYS A 418 -16.45 8.21 5.80
CA LYS A 418 -15.06 8.63 5.99
C LYS A 418 -14.15 7.97 4.98
N ALA A 419 -13.26 8.75 4.37
CA ALA A 419 -12.24 8.21 3.47
C ALA A 419 -11.39 7.14 4.20
N TRP A 420 -11.06 6.06 3.49
CA TRP A 420 -10.10 5.04 3.93
C TRP A 420 -10.47 4.26 5.21
N SER A 421 -11.64 4.50 5.80
CA SER A 421 -12.13 3.76 6.96
C SER A 421 -13.46 3.11 6.66
N LEU A 422 -13.49 1.78 6.69
CA LEU A 422 -14.74 1.01 6.64
C LEU A 422 -15.61 1.29 7.88
N PRO A 423 -16.94 1.34 7.70
CA PRO A 423 -17.88 1.42 8.80
C PRO A 423 -17.79 0.29 9.82
N LEU A 424 -18.12 0.61 11.06
CA LEU A 424 -18.04 -0.34 12.18
C LEU A 424 -18.99 -1.51 12.00
N SER A 425 -20.19 -1.28 11.44
CA SER A 425 -21.17 -2.33 11.14
C SER A 425 -20.61 -3.39 10.19
N LEU A 426 -19.85 -2.97 9.16
CA LEU A 426 -19.17 -3.87 8.23
C LEU A 426 -17.96 -4.57 8.89
N LYS A 427 -17.17 -3.85 9.69
CA LYS A 427 -16.01 -4.43 10.39
C LYS A 427 -16.39 -5.48 11.43
N LYS A 428 -17.50 -5.27 12.14
CA LYS A 428 -18.03 -6.17 13.19
C LYS A 428 -18.96 -7.25 12.65
N ASN A 429 -19.17 -7.27 11.33
CA ASN A 429 -20.10 -8.17 10.67
C ASN A 429 -21.55 -8.13 11.20
N SER A 430 -22.00 -6.95 11.68
CA SER A 430 -23.36 -6.75 12.22
C SER A 430 -24.30 -6.08 11.21
N PHE A 431 -23.78 -5.62 10.08
CA PHE A 431 -24.49 -4.87 9.05
C PHE A 431 -25.78 -5.55 8.59
N TYR A 432 -25.71 -6.83 8.18
CA TYR A 432 -26.89 -7.55 7.71
C TYR A 432 -27.96 -7.71 8.80
N GLN A 433 -27.57 -8.06 10.03
CA GLN A 433 -28.53 -8.29 11.11
C GLN A 433 -29.26 -7.01 11.50
N HIS A 434 -28.56 -5.88 11.54
CA HIS A 434 -29.15 -4.58 11.89
C HIS A 434 -30.12 -4.06 10.82
N HIS A 435 -29.82 -4.28 9.53
CA HIS A 435 -30.59 -3.72 8.41
C HIS A 435 -31.31 -4.78 7.57
N LYS A 436 -31.53 -5.98 8.12
CA LYS A 436 -32.04 -7.17 7.40
C LYS A 436 -33.27 -6.86 6.55
N LYS A 437 -34.27 -6.20 7.13
CA LYS A 437 -35.53 -5.87 6.45
C LYS A 437 -35.31 -4.94 5.23
N SER A 438 -34.49 -3.90 5.38
CA SER A 438 -34.18 -2.96 4.29
C SER A 438 -33.35 -3.63 3.19
N ILE A 439 -32.33 -4.39 3.60
CA ILE A 439 -31.44 -5.11 2.68
C ILE A 439 -32.23 -6.10 1.83
N GLU A 440 -33.05 -6.96 2.45
CA GLU A 440 -33.84 -7.95 1.69
C GLU A 440 -34.87 -7.29 0.77
N SER A 441 -35.44 -6.14 1.15
CA SER A 441 -36.32 -5.37 0.27
C SER A 441 -35.58 -4.91 -0.99
N LYS A 442 -34.43 -4.25 -0.84
CA LYS A 442 -33.61 -3.77 -1.96
C LYS A 442 -33.12 -4.92 -2.86
N LEU A 443 -32.78 -6.05 -2.26
CA LEU A 443 -32.38 -7.26 -3.00
C LEU A 443 -33.56 -7.88 -3.77
N SER A 444 -34.77 -7.81 -3.22
CA SER A 444 -35.98 -8.28 -3.91
C SER A 444 -36.32 -7.37 -5.10
N ASP A 445 -36.20 -6.05 -4.95
CA ASP A 445 -36.41 -5.10 -6.04
C ASP A 445 -35.43 -5.32 -7.21
N LEU A 446 -34.18 -5.63 -6.89
CA LEU A 446 -33.13 -6.00 -7.85
C LEU A 446 -33.46 -7.27 -8.62
N ALA A 447 -34.17 -8.22 -7.99
CA ALA A 447 -34.58 -9.47 -8.63
C ALA A 447 -35.74 -9.27 -9.63
N LEU A 448 -36.63 -8.31 -9.34
CA LEU A 448 -37.93 -8.19 -10.00
C LEU A 448 -37.97 -7.18 -11.16
N THR A 449 -37.05 -6.21 -11.22
CA THR A 449 -37.20 -5.07 -12.14
C THR A 449 -35.90 -4.59 -12.79
N GLY A 450 -36.02 -3.94 -13.96
CA GLY A 450 -34.97 -3.09 -14.54
C GLY A 450 -34.81 -1.73 -13.82
N SER A 451 -35.40 -1.56 -12.63
CA SER A 451 -35.52 -0.27 -11.93
C SER A 451 -34.35 0.07 -11.01
N THR A 452 -33.43 -0.86 -10.76
CA THR A 452 -32.28 -0.68 -9.83
C THR A 452 -31.37 0.48 -10.20
N LEU A 453 -31.33 0.85 -11.49
CA LEU A 453 -30.53 1.99 -11.94
C LEU A 453 -30.98 3.30 -11.32
N LEU A 454 -32.29 3.49 -11.09
CA LEU A 454 -32.80 4.74 -10.55
C LEU A 454 -32.36 4.98 -9.08
N PRO A 455 -32.48 4.01 -8.15
CA PRO A 455 -31.88 4.11 -6.82
C PRO A 455 -30.38 4.36 -6.86
N LEU A 456 -29.63 3.64 -7.71
CA LEU A 456 -28.18 3.82 -7.83
C LEU A 456 -27.83 5.23 -8.31
N LEU A 457 -28.53 5.75 -9.34
CA LEU A 457 -28.34 7.10 -9.85
C LEU A 457 -28.70 8.17 -8.82
N LYS A 458 -29.75 7.96 -8.00
CA LYS A 458 -30.08 8.84 -6.87
C LYS A 458 -28.93 8.89 -5.86
N THR A 459 -28.38 7.75 -5.47
CA THR A 459 -27.22 7.68 -4.57
C THR A 459 -26.00 8.39 -5.17
N ILE A 460 -25.68 8.10 -6.45
CA ILE A 460 -24.57 8.74 -7.16
C ILE A 460 -24.75 10.25 -7.17
N THR A 461 -25.92 10.75 -7.59
CA THR A 461 -26.17 12.19 -7.71
C THR A 461 -26.09 12.90 -6.36
N LYS A 462 -26.64 12.29 -5.30
CA LYS A 462 -26.67 12.88 -3.95
C LYS A 462 -25.31 12.84 -3.26
N HIS A 463 -24.48 11.83 -3.53
CA HIS A 463 -23.27 11.56 -2.77
C HIS A 463 -21.98 11.58 -3.60
N HIS A 464 -22.04 12.01 -4.87
CA HIS A 464 -20.88 12.06 -5.77
C HIS A 464 -19.66 12.71 -5.09
N ASN A 465 -18.48 12.09 -5.24
CA ASN A 465 -17.22 12.51 -4.62
C ASN A 465 -17.22 12.54 -3.07
N THR A 466 -18.26 12.03 -2.40
CA THR A 466 -18.25 11.89 -0.94
C THR A 466 -17.23 10.86 -0.50
N LYS A 467 -16.29 11.29 0.32
CA LYS A 467 -15.21 10.45 0.87
C LYS A 467 -15.76 9.28 1.67
N ASN A 468 -15.45 8.06 1.25
CA ASN A 468 -15.96 6.84 1.88
C ASN A 468 -14.89 5.73 1.95
N GLY A 469 -15.14 4.68 2.73
CA GLY A 469 -14.19 3.60 2.99
C GLY A 469 -14.47 2.30 2.23
N VAL A 470 -15.56 2.23 1.48
CA VAL A 470 -16.06 1.01 0.83
C VAL A 470 -15.57 0.91 -0.62
N PHE A 471 -15.66 2.01 -1.38
CA PHE A 471 -15.28 2.05 -2.79
C PHE A 471 -14.70 3.41 -3.20
N ASN A 472 -14.02 3.46 -4.35
CA ASN A 472 -13.55 4.71 -4.92
C ASN A 472 -14.53 5.22 -5.99
N TRP A 473 -14.81 6.52 -5.99
CA TRP A 473 -15.55 7.15 -7.08
C TRP A 473 -14.70 7.11 -8.36
N ASP A 474 -15.19 6.37 -9.35
CA ASP A 474 -14.62 6.29 -10.70
C ASP A 474 -15.80 6.39 -11.69
N PRO A 475 -15.83 7.40 -12.58
CA PRO A 475 -16.85 7.53 -13.60
C PRO A 475 -17.01 6.26 -14.45
N LYS A 476 -15.91 5.53 -14.71
CA LYS A 476 -15.93 4.28 -15.48
C LYS A 476 -16.63 3.14 -14.73
N SER A 477 -16.70 3.20 -13.40
CA SER A 477 -17.41 2.20 -12.59
C SER A 477 -18.91 2.24 -12.79
N VAL A 478 -19.51 3.41 -13.04
CA VAL A 478 -20.96 3.54 -13.23
C VAL A 478 -21.42 2.76 -14.46
N GLU A 479 -20.73 2.91 -15.59
CA GLU A 479 -21.04 2.16 -16.81
C GLU A 479 -20.86 0.64 -16.61
N ARG A 480 -19.81 0.22 -15.90
CA ARG A 480 -19.59 -1.20 -15.60
C ARG A 480 -20.67 -1.77 -14.68
N ILE A 481 -21.13 -1.02 -13.69
CA ILE A 481 -22.24 -1.41 -12.80
C ILE A 481 -23.53 -1.56 -13.59
N LYS A 482 -23.81 -0.60 -14.49
CA LYS A 482 -24.98 -0.66 -15.37
C LYS A 482 -24.96 -1.92 -16.24
N LEU A 483 -23.79 -2.25 -16.81
CA LEU A 483 -23.61 -3.48 -17.58
C LEU A 483 -23.81 -4.73 -16.72
N LEU A 484 -23.22 -4.77 -15.52
CA LEU A 484 -23.41 -5.89 -14.58
C LEU A 484 -24.89 -6.08 -14.23
N VAL A 485 -25.57 -5.02 -13.80
CA VAL A 485 -26.99 -5.09 -13.42
C VAL A 485 -27.86 -5.52 -14.59
N ARG A 486 -27.53 -5.11 -15.82
CA ARG A 486 -28.29 -5.46 -17.02
C ARG A 486 -28.10 -6.93 -17.44
N HIS A 487 -26.86 -7.42 -17.41
CA HIS A 487 -26.47 -8.69 -18.03
C HIS A 487 -26.22 -9.83 -17.02
N ALA A 488 -26.18 -9.55 -15.72
CA ALA A 488 -26.05 -10.59 -14.70
C ALA A 488 -27.35 -11.39 -14.53
N PRO A 489 -27.27 -12.72 -14.29
CA PRO A 489 -28.39 -13.49 -13.78
C PRO A 489 -28.87 -12.90 -12.46
N LYS A 490 -30.15 -12.51 -12.39
CA LYS A 490 -30.69 -11.73 -11.27
C LYS A 490 -30.58 -12.45 -9.93
N ALA A 491 -30.94 -13.73 -9.90
CA ALA A 491 -30.81 -14.57 -8.71
C ALA A 491 -29.34 -14.67 -8.24
N ALA A 492 -28.40 -14.80 -9.17
CA ALA A 492 -26.97 -14.86 -8.88
C ALA A 492 -26.45 -13.55 -8.27
N LEU A 493 -26.83 -12.41 -8.86
CA LEU A 493 -26.45 -11.09 -8.38
C LEU A 493 -26.97 -10.83 -6.96
N VAL A 494 -28.23 -11.19 -6.70
CA VAL A 494 -28.86 -11.07 -5.38
C VAL A 494 -28.17 -11.97 -4.36
N SER A 495 -27.87 -13.22 -4.71
CA SER A 495 -27.14 -14.16 -3.86
C SER A 495 -25.78 -13.59 -3.44
N MET A 496 -25.00 -13.07 -4.40
CA MET A 496 -23.70 -12.48 -4.12
C MET A 496 -23.77 -11.24 -3.23
N LEU A 497 -24.69 -10.31 -3.49
CA LEU A 497 -24.85 -9.12 -2.66
C LEU A 497 -25.33 -9.44 -1.24
N ARG A 498 -26.17 -10.48 -1.09
CA ARG A 498 -26.57 -11.00 0.23
C ARG A 498 -25.38 -11.54 1.00
N HIS A 499 -24.55 -12.39 0.37
CA HIS A 499 -23.33 -12.90 0.98
C HIS A 499 -22.38 -11.75 1.38
N MET A 500 -22.27 -10.71 0.54
CA MET A 500 -21.51 -9.51 0.88
C MET A 500 -22.06 -8.78 2.10
N ALA A 501 -23.38 -8.65 2.22
CA ALA A 501 -24.00 -8.02 3.38
C ALA A 501 -23.78 -8.83 4.66
N GLN A 502 -23.87 -10.16 4.57
CA GLN A 502 -23.74 -11.09 5.69
C GLN A 502 -22.31 -11.28 6.18
N ASN A 503 -21.31 -11.15 5.29
CA ASN A 503 -19.91 -11.35 5.62
C ASN A 503 -18.95 -10.45 4.81
N PHE A 504 -19.13 -9.13 4.93
CA PHE A 504 -18.41 -8.16 4.08
C PHE A 504 -16.89 -8.33 4.15
N MET A 505 -16.33 -8.50 5.35
CA MET A 505 -14.87 -8.58 5.51
C MET A 505 -14.24 -9.78 4.80
N ARG A 506 -14.96 -10.91 4.69
CA ARG A 506 -14.48 -12.10 3.98
C ARG A 506 -14.80 -12.08 2.49
N THR A 507 -15.80 -11.32 2.05
CA THR A 507 -16.33 -11.33 0.66
C THR A 507 -16.00 -10.09 -0.15
N LYS A 508 -15.45 -9.03 0.48
CA LYS A 508 -15.09 -7.77 -0.19
C LYS A 508 -13.98 -7.88 -1.24
N ASP A 509 -13.28 -9.01 -1.30
CA ASP A 509 -12.15 -9.23 -2.21
C ASP A 509 -12.09 -10.65 -2.78
N GLY A 510 -11.24 -10.81 -3.80
CA GLY A 510 -11.06 -12.06 -4.54
C GLY A 510 -11.92 -12.15 -5.80
N PHE A 511 -12.64 -11.08 -6.17
CA PHE A 511 -13.44 -11.07 -7.38
C PHE A 511 -12.56 -11.13 -8.64
N PRO A 512 -13.03 -11.78 -9.71
CA PRO A 512 -12.25 -11.96 -10.94
C PRO A 512 -11.82 -10.65 -11.59
N ASP A 513 -10.67 -10.68 -12.24
CA ASP A 513 -10.05 -9.51 -12.87
C ASP A 513 -10.96 -8.82 -13.88
N LEU A 514 -11.69 -9.61 -14.69
CA LEU A 514 -12.47 -9.14 -15.83
C LEU A 514 -13.93 -9.55 -15.75
N MET A 515 -14.77 -8.70 -16.35
CA MET A 515 -16.14 -8.98 -16.75
C MET A 515 -16.25 -8.87 -18.27
N LEU A 516 -16.79 -9.90 -18.90
CA LEU A 516 -17.11 -9.97 -20.32
C LEU A 516 -18.63 -9.98 -20.49
N ILE A 517 -19.14 -9.36 -21.55
CA ILE A 517 -20.51 -9.55 -22.00
C ILE A 517 -20.47 -10.44 -23.23
N GLU A 518 -21.00 -11.65 -23.10
CA GLU A 518 -20.96 -12.70 -24.12
C GLU A 518 -22.38 -13.27 -24.23
N HIS A 519 -22.93 -13.30 -25.45
CA HIS A 519 -24.32 -13.69 -25.72
C HIS A 519 -25.39 -12.96 -24.87
N GLY A 520 -25.12 -11.73 -24.46
CA GLY A 520 -26.03 -10.93 -23.64
C GLY A 520 -25.98 -11.23 -22.14
N GLU A 521 -25.08 -12.10 -21.68
CA GLU A 521 -24.90 -12.41 -20.26
C GLU A 521 -23.52 -11.95 -19.75
N ALA A 522 -23.45 -11.64 -18.46
CA ALA A 522 -22.21 -11.26 -17.79
C ALA A 522 -21.43 -12.51 -17.36
N ARG A 523 -20.21 -12.63 -17.89
CA ARG A 523 -19.24 -13.68 -17.56
C ARG A 523 -18.03 -13.09 -16.87
N PHE A 524 -17.47 -13.79 -15.90
CA PHE A 524 -16.27 -13.37 -15.19
C PHE A 524 -15.05 -14.21 -15.55
N VAL A 525 -13.90 -13.55 -15.61
CA VAL A 525 -12.62 -14.18 -15.96
C VAL A 525 -11.53 -13.73 -15.00
N GLU A 526 -10.87 -14.72 -14.39
CA GLU A 526 -9.64 -14.54 -13.63
C GLU A 526 -8.44 -14.84 -14.53
N VAL A 527 -7.47 -13.92 -14.61
CA VAL A 527 -6.32 -14.03 -15.49
C VAL A 527 -5.12 -14.59 -14.74
N LYS A 528 -4.43 -15.57 -15.33
CA LYS A 528 -3.20 -16.16 -14.79
C LYS A 528 -2.11 -16.26 -15.84
N ALA A 529 -1.09 -15.42 -15.74
CA ALA A 529 0.09 -15.56 -16.58
C ALA A 529 1.01 -16.67 -16.09
N LYS A 530 1.94 -17.12 -16.92
CA LYS A 530 2.96 -18.12 -16.55
C LYS A 530 3.70 -17.68 -15.27
N GLY A 531 3.65 -18.53 -14.24
CA GLY A 531 4.26 -18.27 -12.92
C GLY A 531 3.31 -17.68 -11.88
N ASP A 532 2.11 -17.23 -12.28
CA ASP A 532 1.10 -16.75 -11.35
C ASP A 532 0.41 -17.92 -10.63
N VAL A 533 0.12 -17.70 -9.35
CA VAL A 533 -0.61 -18.65 -8.50
C VAL A 533 -1.99 -18.05 -8.19
N LEU A 534 -3.03 -18.87 -8.31
CA LEU A 534 -4.37 -18.51 -7.85
C LEU A 534 -4.38 -18.39 -6.32
N ARG A 535 -4.80 -17.22 -5.82
CA ARG A 535 -4.90 -16.99 -4.38
C ARG A 535 -6.15 -17.67 -3.82
N ARG A 536 -6.14 -17.99 -2.53
CA ARG A 536 -7.25 -18.68 -1.86
C ARG A 536 -8.57 -17.92 -1.97
N ASN A 537 -8.56 -16.64 -1.59
CA ASN A 537 -9.76 -15.80 -1.69
C ASN A 537 -10.30 -15.71 -3.14
N GLN A 538 -9.42 -15.73 -4.15
CA GLN A 538 -9.84 -15.76 -5.57
C GLN A 538 -10.56 -17.07 -5.91
N LEU A 539 -10.01 -18.21 -5.51
CA LEU A 539 -10.67 -19.51 -5.68
C LEU A 539 -12.04 -19.53 -4.99
N THR A 540 -12.10 -19.07 -3.74
CA THR A 540 -13.34 -19.02 -2.97
C THR A 540 -14.40 -18.15 -3.67
N ARG A 541 -14.05 -16.96 -4.17
CA ARG A 541 -15.02 -16.12 -4.90
C ARG A 541 -15.40 -16.69 -6.27
N LEU A 542 -14.47 -17.31 -7.00
CA LEU A 542 -14.81 -18.02 -8.24
C LEU A 542 -15.89 -19.08 -8.00
N ARG A 543 -15.73 -19.91 -6.96
CA ARG A 543 -16.75 -20.92 -6.60
C ARG A 543 -18.06 -20.31 -6.15
N GLN A 544 -18.02 -19.25 -5.35
CA GLN A 544 -19.26 -18.58 -4.92
C GLN A 544 -20.01 -17.96 -6.09
N LEU A 545 -19.30 -17.38 -7.06
CA LEU A 545 -19.90 -16.88 -8.31
C LEU A 545 -20.54 -18.04 -9.11
N GLN A 546 -19.82 -19.15 -9.28
CA GLN A 546 -20.32 -20.34 -9.97
C GLN A 546 -21.55 -20.92 -9.27
N ALA A 547 -21.50 -21.11 -7.96
CA ALA A 547 -22.60 -21.63 -7.15
C ALA A 547 -23.83 -20.69 -7.15
N ALA A 548 -23.61 -19.37 -7.26
CA ALA A 548 -24.68 -18.40 -7.43
C ALA A 548 -25.31 -18.44 -8.84
N GLY A 549 -24.64 -19.03 -9.83
CA GLY A 549 -25.12 -19.16 -11.21
C GLY A 549 -24.41 -18.28 -12.23
N PHE A 550 -23.28 -17.65 -11.90
CA PHE A 550 -22.45 -16.94 -12.89
C PHE A 550 -21.54 -17.91 -13.64
N THR A 551 -21.32 -17.66 -14.93
CA THR A 551 -20.14 -18.22 -15.62
C THR A 551 -18.90 -17.48 -15.14
N ALA A 552 -18.04 -18.15 -14.38
CA ALA A 552 -16.79 -17.58 -13.87
C ALA A 552 -15.64 -18.58 -14.02
N ASN A 553 -14.65 -18.26 -14.86
CA ASN A 553 -13.59 -19.20 -15.24
C ASN A 553 -12.20 -18.57 -15.10
N ILE A 554 -11.17 -19.41 -15.10
CA ILE A 554 -9.78 -18.97 -15.15
C ILE A 554 -9.30 -19.05 -16.60
N ILE A 555 -8.50 -18.08 -17.03
CA ILE A 555 -7.77 -18.11 -18.29
C ILE A 555 -6.28 -18.06 -18.01
N ARG A 556 -5.54 -18.93 -18.70
CA ARG A 556 -4.09 -18.90 -18.68
C ARG A 556 -3.56 -18.07 -19.85
N VAL A 557 -2.58 -17.23 -19.54
CA VAL A 557 -1.86 -16.45 -20.54
C VAL A 557 -0.47 -17.03 -20.71
N GLU A 558 -0.17 -17.41 -21.94
CA GLU A 558 1.18 -17.70 -22.38
C GLU A 558 1.68 -16.57 -23.28
N TRP A 559 2.93 -16.19 -23.07
CA TRP A 559 3.54 -15.06 -23.74
C TRP A 559 4.25 -15.56 -25.00
N HIS A 560 3.93 -14.93 -26.13
CA HIS A 560 4.61 -15.11 -27.40
C HIS A 560 4.97 -13.73 -27.96
N ILE A 561 5.73 -13.68 -29.05
CA ILE A 561 5.86 -12.45 -29.83
C ILE A 561 4.80 -12.52 -30.92
N ASP A 562 3.91 -11.55 -30.94
CA ASP A 562 2.92 -11.40 -31.99
C ASP A 562 3.51 -10.47 -33.07
N PRO A 563 3.81 -10.96 -34.29
CA PRO A 563 4.34 -10.12 -35.36
C PRO A 563 3.41 -8.97 -35.73
N ASP A 564 2.09 -9.15 -35.55
CA ASP A 564 1.08 -8.12 -35.82
C ASP A 564 0.93 -7.12 -34.67
N GLN A 565 1.71 -7.26 -33.60
CA GLN A 565 1.69 -6.33 -32.49
C GLN A 565 2.20 -4.96 -32.93
N VAL A 566 1.35 -3.95 -32.74
CA VAL A 566 1.71 -2.57 -33.05
C VAL A 566 2.60 -2.01 -31.94
N TYR A 567 3.74 -1.46 -32.34
CA TYR A 567 4.65 -0.69 -31.50
C TYR A 567 4.63 0.77 -31.92
N VAL A 568 4.81 1.67 -30.97
CA VAL A 568 5.13 3.06 -31.26
C VAL A 568 6.47 3.37 -30.60
N VAL A 569 7.49 3.54 -31.42
CA VAL A 569 8.85 3.89 -30.98
C VAL A 569 8.90 5.39 -30.85
N VAL A 570 9.24 5.87 -29.65
CA VAL A 570 9.21 7.28 -29.29
C VAL A 570 10.58 7.71 -28.81
N ASP A 571 10.99 8.90 -29.22
CA ASP A 571 12.13 9.61 -28.68
C ASP A 571 11.70 11.04 -28.32
N VAL A 572 12.33 11.64 -27.31
CA VAL A 572 12.00 12.99 -26.84
C VAL A 572 13.25 13.83 -26.61
N GLU A 573 13.19 15.08 -27.06
CA GLU A 573 14.13 16.10 -26.66
C GLU A 573 13.57 16.95 -25.53
N THR A 574 14.44 17.38 -24.61
CA THR A 574 14.00 17.94 -23.32
C THR A 574 14.87 19.09 -22.85
N THR A 575 14.32 19.94 -21.98
CA THR A 575 15.06 21.04 -21.36
C THR A 575 16.05 20.58 -20.26
N GLY A 576 16.31 19.27 -20.11
CA GLY A 576 17.19 18.67 -19.10
C GLY A 576 16.75 17.29 -18.65
N GLY A 577 17.58 16.54 -17.92
CA GLY A 577 17.41 15.09 -17.75
C GLY A 577 16.51 14.57 -16.61
N ARG A 578 15.61 15.39 -16.04
CA ARG A 578 14.72 14.95 -14.93
C ARG A 578 13.24 15.20 -15.22
N PRO A 579 12.43 14.15 -15.47
CA PRO A 579 10.97 14.29 -15.62
C PRO A 579 10.32 14.94 -14.39
N GLY A 580 9.28 15.75 -14.60
CA GLY A 580 8.59 16.51 -13.56
C GLY A 580 9.30 17.80 -13.13
N LEU A 581 10.62 17.88 -13.31
CA LEU A 581 11.40 19.10 -13.10
C LEU A 581 11.72 19.82 -14.42
N HIS A 582 11.96 19.08 -15.50
CA HIS A 582 12.23 19.59 -16.86
C HIS A 582 11.07 19.26 -17.81
N ARG A 583 11.05 19.90 -18.99
CA ARG A 583 9.94 19.84 -19.96
C ARG A 583 10.41 19.27 -21.29
N VAL A 584 9.47 18.78 -22.10
CA VAL A 584 9.72 18.29 -23.47
C VAL A 584 9.76 19.46 -24.46
N THR A 585 10.67 19.40 -25.43
CA THR A 585 10.85 20.39 -26.52
C THR A 585 10.58 19.81 -27.91
N GLU A 586 10.73 18.50 -28.09
CA GLU A 586 10.35 17.80 -29.32
C GLU A 586 9.93 16.37 -28.96
N ILE A 587 8.97 15.82 -29.70
CA ILE A 587 8.65 14.39 -29.68
C ILE A 587 8.71 13.88 -31.11
N GLY A 588 9.39 12.76 -31.31
CA GLY A 588 9.35 11.98 -32.54
C GLY A 588 8.80 10.59 -32.24
N ALA A 589 7.91 10.10 -33.10
CA ALA A 589 7.28 8.81 -32.93
C ALA A 589 7.07 8.11 -34.27
N VAL A 590 7.41 6.83 -34.34
CA VAL A 590 7.13 5.96 -35.50
C VAL A 590 6.32 4.76 -35.06
N LYS A 591 5.29 4.44 -35.84
CA LYS A 591 4.39 3.32 -35.59
C LYS A 591 4.80 2.15 -36.48
N LEU A 592 5.06 1.02 -35.85
CA LEU A 592 5.50 -0.21 -36.48
C LEU A 592 4.44 -1.29 -36.35
N GLN A 593 4.27 -2.09 -37.40
CA GLN A 593 3.52 -3.34 -37.38
C GLN A 593 4.19 -4.32 -38.35
N ASN A 594 4.42 -5.57 -37.91
CA ASN A 594 5.06 -6.61 -38.73
C ASN A 594 6.39 -6.13 -39.36
N GLY A 595 7.22 -5.43 -38.59
CA GLY A 595 8.51 -4.89 -39.04
C GLY A 595 8.42 -3.61 -39.89
N GLU A 596 7.24 -3.25 -40.38
CA GLU A 596 7.05 -2.12 -41.30
C GLU A 596 6.57 -0.86 -40.59
N ILE A 597 7.06 0.31 -41.04
CA ILE A 597 6.57 1.61 -40.56
C ILE A 597 5.21 1.90 -41.22
N ILE A 598 4.16 1.91 -40.40
CA ILE A 598 2.78 2.18 -40.83
C ILE A 598 2.33 3.60 -40.51
N GLY A 599 3.19 4.42 -39.90
CA GLY A 599 2.90 5.84 -39.67
C GLY A 599 4.01 6.56 -38.90
N GLU A 600 4.10 7.87 -39.10
CA GLU A 600 5.05 8.75 -38.44
C GLU A 600 4.30 9.92 -37.79
N TRP A 601 4.80 10.39 -36.67
CA TRP A 601 4.26 11.53 -35.95
C TRP A 601 5.40 12.31 -35.30
N SER A 602 5.40 13.64 -35.43
CA SER A 602 6.41 14.48 -34.78
C SER A 602 5.85 15.86 -34.47
N SER A 603 6.39 16.51 -33.45
CA SER A 603 6.03 17.87 -33.08
C SER A 603 7.13 18.54 -32.26
N LEU A 604 7.47 19.77 -32.62
CA LEU A 604 8.14 20.71 -31.71
C LEU A 604 7.13 21.17 -30.66
N ILE A 605 7.60 21.41 -29.44
CA ILE A 605 6.75 21.76 -28.31
C ILE A 605 7.32 22.96 -27.61
N ASN A 606 6.48 23.96 -27.35
CA ASN A 606 6.84 25.06 -26.47
C ASN A 606 6.87 24.56 -25.01
N PRO A 607 8.05 24.49 -24.35
CA PRO A 607 8.17 23.96 -22.99
C PRO A 607 7.69 24.97 -21.93
N GLN A 608 7.31 26.18 -22.33
CA GLN A 608 6.89 27.31 -21.49
C GLN A 608 7.93 27.66 -20.42
N ARG A 609 9.21 27.56 -20.78
CA ARG A 609 10.36 27.87 -19.92
C ARG A 609 11.61 28.05 -20.75
N SER A 610 12.66 28.60 -20.13
CA SER A 610 13.96 28.73 -20.77
C SER A 610 14.63 27.39 -21.06
N ILE A 611 15.33 27.30 -22.19
CA ILE A 611 16.12 26.14 -22.60
C ILE A 611 17.60 26.42 -22.28
N PRO A 612 18.26 25.65 -21.40
CA PRO A 612 19.66 25.86 -21.09
C PRO A 612 20.57 25.72 -22.33
N SER A 613 21.57 26.60 -22.47
CA SER A 613 22.46 26.63 -23.65
C SER A 613 23.24 25.34 -23.89
N ASN A 614 23.53 24.58 -22.83
CA ASN A 614 24.16 23.27 -22.96
C ASN A 614 23.22 22.22 -23.58
N ILE A 615 21.91 22.36 -23.42
CA ILE A 615 20.91 21.51 -24.07
C ILE A 615 20.77 21.90 -25.54
N THR A 616 20.63 23.19 -25.85
CA THR A 616 20.58 23.69 -27.23
C THR A 616 21.80 23.27 -28.05
N ARG A 617 22.99 23.18 -27.43
CA ARG A 617 24.19 22.67 -28.11
C ARG A 617 24.10 21.19 -28.48
N ILE A 618 23.37 20.39 -27.71
CA ILE A 618 23.21 18.95 -27.94
C ILE A 618 22.10 18.72 -28.97
N THR A 619 20.96 19.36 -28.79
CA THR A 619 19.73 19.07 -29.56
C THR A 619 19.55 19.99 -30.78
N GLY A 620 20.25 21.11 -30.82
CA GLY A 620 20.02 22.17 -31.81
C GLY A 620 18.73 22.97 -31.59
N ILE A 621 17.91 22.62 -30.59
CA ILE A 621 16.63 23.29 -30.33
C ILE A 621 16.85 24.49 -29.41
N ASP A 622 16.60 25.69 -29.94
CA ASP A 622 16.66 26.95 -29.20
C ASP A 622 15.25 27.48 -28.85
N GLU A 623 15.21 28.56 -28.06
CA GLU A 623 13.95 29.17 -27.62
C GLU A 623 13.14 29.77 -28.77
N ASN A 624 13.81 30.23 -29.84
CA ASN A 624 13.14 30.82 -31.00
C ASN A 624 12.41 29.75 -31.82
N MET A 625 13.02 28.58 -31.99
CA MET A 625 12.44 27.45 -32.71
C MET A 625 11.14 26.95 -32.09
N VAL A 626 11.01 27.01 -30.76
CA VAL A 626 9.84 26.50 -30.04
C VAL A 626 8.91 27.60 -29.55
N ALA A 627 9.19 28.88 -29.83
CA ALA A 627 8.38 30.00 -29.36
C ALA A 627 6.93 29.90 -29.86
N ASP A 628 6.76 29.63 -31.15
CA ASP A 628 5.47 29.51 -31.83
C ASP A 628 4.99 28.05 -31.96
N ALA A 629 5.72 27.10 -31.38
CA ALA A 629 5.34 25.70 -31.34
C ALA A 629 4.15 25.47 -30.39
N PRO A 630 3.31 24.45 -30.62
CA PRO A 630 2.19 24.15 -29.72
C PRO A 630 2.67 23.78 -28.33
N ILE A 631 1.85 24.04 -27.31
CA ILE A 631 2.10 23.49 -25.97
C ILE A 631 1.65 22.02 -25.93
N PHE A 632 2.17 21.24 -24.98
CA PHE A 632 1.82 19.83 -24.88
C PHE A 632 0.31 19.55 -24.80
N ALA A 633 -0.46 20.44 -24.14
CA ALA A 633 -1.92 20.29 -24.02
C ALA A 633 -2.65 20.26 -25.37
N GLU A 634 -2.13 20.96 -26.39
CA GLU A 634 -2.73 21.09 -27.72
C GLU A 634 -2.46 19.85 -28.59
N ILE A 635 -1.33 19.19 -28.38
CA ILE A 635 -0.95 17.98 -29.13
C ILE A 635 -1.35 16.67 -28.45
N ALA A 636 -1.71 16.71 -27.16
CA ALA A 636 -1.95 15.53 -26.33
C ALA A 636 -2.98 14.56 -26.91
N ASP A 637 -4.05 15.07 -27.55
CA ASP A 637 -5.07 14.23 -28.19
C ASP A 637 -4.56 13.56 -29.45
N SER A 638 -3.88 14.29 -30.33
CA SER A 638 -3.28 13.71 -31.54
C SER A 638 -2.23 12.63 -31.22
N PHE A 639 -1.40 12.84 -30.20
CA PHE A 639 -0.43 11.85 -29.75
C PHE A 639 -1.11 10.63 -29.11
N THR A 640 -2.21 10.83 -28.36
CA THR A 640 -2.99 9.73 -27.78
C THR A 640 -3.63 8.87 -28.87
N GLU A 641 -4.20 9.50 -29.90
CA GLU A 641 -4.76 8.82 -31.07
C GLU A 641 -3.70 8.06 -31.85
N PHE A 642 -2.52 8.67 -32.05
CA PHE A 642 -1.39 7.99 -32.67
C PHE A 642 -0.93 6.77 -31.86
N MET A 643 -0.80 6.89 -30.54
CA MET A 643 -0.43 5.77 -29.66
C MET A 643 -1.45 4.63 -29.65
N GLY A 644 -2.75 4.92 -29.73
CA GLY A 644 -3.82 3.90 -29.72
C GLY A 644 -3.67 2.88 -28.58
N ASP A 645 -3.66 1.59 -28.90
CA ASP A 645 -3.37 0.49 -27.95
C ASP A 645 -1.93 -0.06 -28.09
N ALA A 646 -1.05 0.64 -28.81
CA ALA A 646 0.29 0.19 -29.11
C ALA A 646 1.20 0.09 -27.87
N ILE A 647 2.25 -0.71 -28.00
CA ILE A 647 3.35 -0.78 -27.02
C ILE A 647 4.27 0.40 -27.23
N PHE A 648 4.57 1.14 -26.15
CA PHE A 648 5.54 2.22 -26.17
C PHE A 648 6.96 1.65 -26.20
N ALA A 649 7.68 1.86 -27.28
CA ALA A 649 9.08 1.46 -27.42
C ALA A 649 9.98 2.70 -27.40
N ALA A 650 11.20 2.57 -26.88
CA ALA A 650 12.21 3.63 -26.98
C ALA A 650 13.61 3.10 -26.65
N HIS A 651 14.64 3.86 -27.06
CA HIS A 651 16.03 3.57 -26.74
C HIS A 651 16.44 4.20 -25.41
N ASN A 652 16.17 3.49 -24.30
CA ASN A 652 16.16 3.98 -22.91
C ASN A 652 14.75 4.41 -22.41
N VAL A 653 13.78 3.52 -22.62
CA VAL A 653 12.34 3.75 -22.36
C VAL A 653 11.92 4.37 -21.04
N ASN A 654 12.73 4.31 -19.97
CA ASN A 654 12.36 4.96 -18.71
C ASN A 654 12.49 6.49 -18.80
N PHE A 655 13.38 6.99 -19.66
CA PHE A 655 13.58 8.40 -19.91
C PHE A 655 12.37 8.98 -20.66
N ASP A 656 12.14 8.53 -21.89
CA ASP A 656 11.11 9.06 -22.79
C ASP A 656 9.71 8.89 -22.21
N TYR A 657 9.40 7.67 -21.76
CA TYR A 657 8.11 7.37 -21.11
C TYR A 657 7.91 8.23 -19.86
N GLY A 658 8.98 8.53 -19.12
CA GLY A 658 8.96 9.37 -17.92
C GLY A 658 8.53 10.80 -18.24
N PHE A 659 9.09 11.38 -19.31
CA PHE A 659 8.74 12.71 -19.78
C PHE A 659 7.32 12.79 -20.34
N ILE A 660 6.96 11.91 -21.25
CA ILE A 660 5.58 11.84 -21.80
C ILE A 660 4.56 11.70 -20.67
N ARG A 661 4.81 10.78 -19.72
CA ARG A 661 3.93 10.62 -18.57
C ARG A 661 3.84 11.88 -17.71
N SER A 662 4.95 12.57 -17.50
CA SER A 662 4.98 13.83 -16.73
C SER A 662 4.16 14.92 -17.41
N GLU A 663 4.26 15.07 -18.73
CA GLU A 663 3.50 16.06 -19.49
C GLU A 663 1.99 15.77 -19.43
N PHE A 664 1.58 14.50 -19.60
CA PHE A 664 0.16 14.12 -19.42
C PHE A 664 -0.33 14.38 -17.98
N GLN A 665 0.52 14.16 -16.97
CA GLN A 665 0.16 14.42 -15.57
C GLN A 665 -0.07 15.91 -15.29
N MET A 666 0.63 16.81 -15.97
CA MET A 666 0.43 18.27 -15.82
C MET A 666 -0.94 18.73 -16.33
N ILE A 667 -1.55 17.99 -17.24
CA ILE A 667 -2.91 18.25 -17.76
C ILE A 667 -3.96 17.31 -17.15
N ASP A 668 -3.68 16.78 -15.94
CA ASP A 668 -4.55 15.87 -15.18
C ASP A 668 -4.99 14.60 -15.95
N ARG A 669 -4.19 14.16 -16.91
CA ARG A 669 -4.42 12.94 -17.70
C ARG A 669 -3.42 11.85 -17.31
N ASN A 670 -3.86 10.61 -17.44
CA ASN A 670 -3.02 9.44 -17.19
C ASN A 670 -2.49 8.86 -18.50
N PHE A 671 -1.18 8.76 -18.64
CA PHE A 671 -0.53 8.02 -19.73
C PHE A 671 -0.07 6.64 -19.26
N LYS A 672 -0.66 5.58 -19.82
CA LYS A 672 -0.38 4.19 -19.40
C LYS A 672 -0.32 3.24 -20.59
N HIS A 673 0.89 2.94 -21.07
CA HIS A 673 1.14 1.95 -22.13
C HIS A 673 2.06 0.82 -21.64
N PRO A 674 1.98 -0.39 -22.21
CA PRO A 674 3.05 -1.37 -22.05
C PRO A 674 4.30 -0.78 -22.68
N LYS A 675 5.48 -1.23 -22.25
CA LYS A 675 6.71 -0.63 -22.74
C LYS A 675 7.85 -1.61 -22.95
N ILE A 676 8.66 -1.34 -23.95
CA ILE A 676 9.86 -2.11 -24.29
C ILE A 676 11.06 -1.17 -24.48
N CYS A 677 12.24 -1.60 -24.02
CA CYS A 677 13.47 -0.81 -24.10
C CYS A 677 14.44 -1.47 -25.07
N THR A 678 14.70 -0.83 -26.22
CA THR A 678 15.63 -1.40 -27.22
C THR A 678 17.05 -1.48 -26.67
N CYS A 679 17.54 -0.48 -25.92
CA CYS A 679 18.85 -0.55 -25.24
C CYS A 679 18.99 -1.77 -24.30
N ALA A 680 17.96 -2.07 -23.50
CA ALA A 680 18.01 -3.21 -22.59
C ALA A 680 17.88 -4.54 -23.34
N SER A 681 17.03 -4.60 -24.36
CA SER A 681 16.85 -5.79 -25.20
C SER A 681 18.11 -6.10 -26.01
N MET A 682 18.73 -5.10 -26.65
CA MET A 682 20.01 -5.25 -27.37
C MET A 682 21.10 -5.76 -26.45
N ARG A 683 21.25 -5.20 -25.24
CA ARG A 683 22.24 -5.70 -24.26
C ARG A 683 22.04 -7.16 -23.86
N LYS A 684 20.80 -7.61 -23.86
CA LYS A 684 20.46 -9.00 -23.50
C LYS A 684 20.66 -9.96 -24.67
N LEU A 685 20.24 -9.58 -25.87
CA LEU A 685 20.15 -10.45 -27.04
C LEU A 685 21.42 -10.44 -27.90
N TYR A 686 22.15 -9.33 -27.87
CA TYR A 686 23.40 -9.12 -28.58
C TYR A 686 24.49 -8.65 -27.60
N PRO A 687 24.95 -9.51 -26.66
CA PRO A 687 25.97 -9.16 -25.69
C PRO A 687 27.34 -8.97 -26.36
N GLY A 688 28.24 -8.20 -25.73
CA GLY A 688 29.64 -8.05 -26.15
C GLY A 688 30.05 -6.66 -26.63
N TYR A 689 29.10 -5.77 -26.91
CA TYR A 689 29.44 -4.41 -27.36
C TYR A 689 29.97 -3.49 -26.24
N PRO A 690 30.92 -2.59 -26.55
CA PRO A 690 31.52 -1.67 -25.57
C PRO A 690 30.55 -0.58 -25.10
N SER A 691 29.54 -0.25 -25.91
CA SER A 691 28.50 0.72 -25.59
C SER A 691 27.17 0.30 -26.22
N TYR A 692 26.07 0.61 -25.52
CA TYR A 692 24.70 0.38 -25.99
C TYR A 692 23.93 1.70 -26.10
N SER A 693 24.63 2.80 -26.36
CA SER A 693 23.99 4.05 -26.80
C SER A 693 23.46 3.90 -28.22
N LEU A 694 22.36 4.59 -28.56
CA LEU A 694 21.73 4.54 -29.88
C LEU A 694 22.77 4.72 -31.00
N LYS A 695 23.51 5.83 -30.96
CA LYS A 695 24.60 6.15 -31.90
C LYS A 695 25.56 5.00 -32.16
N ASN A 696 26.13 4.41 -31.09
CA ASN A 696 27.13 3.36 -31.24
C ASN A 696 26.54 2.05 -31.77
N LEU A 697 25.30 1.73 -31.41
CA LEU A 697 24.62 0.56 -31.96
C LEU A 697 24.26 0.78 -33.44
N CYS A 698 23.81 1.97 -33.82
CA CYS A 698 23.54 2.29 -35.22
C CYS A 698 24.81 2.19 -36.07
N LEU A 699 25.94 2.68 -35.58
CA LEU A 699 27.24 2.52 -36.25
C LEU A 699 27.63 1.06 -36.42
N GLU A 700 27.45 0.24 -35.39
CA GLU A 700 27.80 -1.18 -35.40
C GLU A 700 26.92 -2.00 -36.36
N PHE A 701 25.62 -1.73 -36.35
CA PHE A 701 24.63 -2.46 -37.17
C PHE A 701 24.38 -1.81 -38.53
N GLN A 702 25.15 -0.80 -38.91
CA GLN A 702 25.02 -0.08 -40.19
C GLN A 702 23.61 0.50 -40.42
N ILE A 703 23.00 1.02 -39.36
CA ILE A 703 21.72 1.72 -39.38
C ILE A 703 21.98 3.20 -39.63
N ASP A 704 21.30 3.78 -40.61
CA ASP A 704 21.48 5.19 -40.97
C ASP A 704 20.94 6.12 -39.88
N LEU A 705 21.79 7.07 -39.46
CA LEU A 705 21.50 8.05 -38.43
C LEU A 705 21.88 9.45 -38.93
N GLU A 706 21.12 9.95 -39.89
CA GLU A 706 21.45 11.19 -40.64
C GLU A 706 21.47 12.45 -39.75
N ALA A 707 20.50 12.60 -38.84
CA ALA A 707 20.35 13.78 -37.98
C ALA A 707 20.17 13.37 -36.51
N HIS A 708 21.25 12.88 -35.90
CA HIS A 708 21.25 12.53 -34.48
C HIS A 708 20.85 13.72 -33.59
N HIS A 709 20.01 13.51 -32.57
CA HIS A 709 19.34 14.53 -31.75
C HIS A 709 18.21 15.30 -32.43
N ARG A 710 17.62 14.70 -33.47
CA ARG A 710 16.26 15.01 -33.92
C ARG A 710 15.37 13.84 -33.54
N ALA A 711 14.32 14.12 -32.76
CA ALA A 711 13.55 13.06 -32.11
C ALA A 711 12.95 12.06 -33.11
N LEU A 712 12.48 12.50 -34.29
CA LEU A 712 11.92 11.58 -35.29
C LEU A 712 13.00 10.68 -35.93
N CYS A 713 14.20 11.21 -36.18
CA CYS A 713 15.31 10.45 -36.74
C CYS A 713 15.79 9.39 -35.75
N ASP A 714 15.96 9.77 -34.47
CA ASP A 714 16.36 8.84 -33.42
C ASP A 714 15.27 7.76 -33.17
N ALA A 715 13.99 8.11 -33.29
CA ALA A 715 12.89 7.15 -33.23
C ALA A 715 12.90 6.13 -34.40
N LYS A 716 13.22 6.56 -35.63
CA LYS A 716 13.41 5.66 -36.80
C LYS A 716 14.58 4.70 -36.61
N ALA A 717 15.72 5.20 -36.17
CA ALA A 717 16.88 4.35 -35.91
C ALA A 717 16.60 3.34 -34.76
N ALA A 718 15.90 3.78 -33.71
CA ALA A 718 15.46 2.89 -32.63
C ALA A 718 14.41 1.86 -33.10
N ALA A 719 13.63 2.16 -34.14
CA ALA A 719 12.69 1.22 -34.76
C ALA A 719 13.39 0.08 -35.48
N GLU A 720 14.46 0.35 -36.22
CA GLU A 720 15.28 -0.70 -36.84
C GLU A 720 15.90 -1.62 -35.79
N LEU A 721 16.45 -1.05 -34.70
CA LEU A 721 16.92 -1.86 -33.56
C LEU A 721 15.79 -2.69 -32.92
N LEU A 722 14.56 -2.17 -32.88
CA LEU A 722 13.42 -2.94 -32.37
C LEU A 722 13.06 -4.12 -33.28
N ASN A 723 13.13 -3.95 -34.61
CA ASN A 723 12.91 -5.04 -35.56
C ASN A 723 13.95 -6.15 -35.34
N MET A 724 15.24 -5.81 -35.28
CA MET A 724 16.30 -6.78 -34.98
C MET A 724 16.07 -7.52 -33.65
N VAL A 725 15.66 -6.78 -32.62
CA VAL A 725 15.29 -7.35 -31.32
C VAL A 725 14.13 -8.33 -31.47
N ASN A 726 13.10 -7.99 -32.22
CA ASN A 726 11.93 -8.85 -32.43
C ASN A 726 12.30 -10.10 -33.22
N ASP A 727 13.03 -9.98 -34.32
CA ASP A 727 13.51 -11.10 -35.12
C ASP A 727 14.29 -12.10 -34.25
N LYS A 728 15.26 -11.59 -33.47
CA LYS A 728 16.06 -12.45 -32.60
C LYS A 728 15.23 -13.10 -31.49
N ARG A 729 14.21 -12.40 -30.98
CA ARG A 729 13.30 -12.97 -29.97
C ARG A 729 12.41 -14.04 -30.57
N ILE A 730 11.98 -13.89 -31.83
CA ILE A 730 11.18 -14.89 -32.56
C ILE A 730 12.01 -16.15 -32.79
N ASP A 731 13.25 -16.01 -33.25
CA ASP A 731 14.19 -17.15 -33.43
C ASP A 731 14.31 -17.98 -32.15
N ILE A 732 14.54 -17.31 -31.01
CA ILE A 732 14.69 -17.96 -29.69
C ILE A 732 13.39 -18.64 -29.21
N GLN A 733 12.20 -18.19 -29.66
CA GLN A 733 10.95 -18.84 -29.32
C GLN A 733 10.67 -20.08 -30.17
N THR A 734 11.26 -20.18 -31.36
CA THR A 734 11.11 -21.32 -32.27
C THR A 734 12.12 -22.45 -32.04
N GLU A 735 13.23 -22.17 -31.33
CA GLU A 735 14.18 -23.15 -30.80
C GLU A 735 13.67 -23.82 -29.50
#